data_AF-A0LP71-F1
#
_entry.id   AF-A0LP71-F1
#
_cell.length_a   1.000
_cell.length_b   1.000
_cell.length_c   1.000
_cell.angle_alpha   90.00
_cell.angle_beta   90.00
_cell.angle_gamma   90.00
#
_symmetry.space_group_name_H-M   'P 1'
#
loop_
_entity.id
_entity.type
_entity.pdbx_description
1 polymer ?
#
loop_
_entity_poly.entity_id
_entity_poly.type
_entity_poly.pdbx_seq_one_letter_code
_entity_poly.pdbx_strand_id
1 'polypeptide(L)'
;MIRHLLHSFLSILIACSLALAGETPEKPAAWGTSKRDGVYWLVTPDGAPFYSKGVNIVTGGKDSEKSRLRQAYCWNNFFSSLEDWRKCTGDQLDALGFNTRGGWSDSSPQLDLMLTVDLELGRNSKFHWFDPFDPAMEQITADKAVELTAPFRNDPRLIGYYSDNEVGWWNSPLFEWYLKADWHNRTKRVLWQLLAERYRNDWTLLLEDWVPAEGINGFEDLKQRGAALKLRPGGHGIRVVNRFMYLVAKRYYHLMVQAIRKAHPGALVLGDRLPLYYHQDALLAIGNNVDVISTNYNVDTPDGWVAPYYFEGMQRLNDKPVLVTEFFFAAHENRSGNRNETARNKYAKPGHLMTVTTQAERAWGAGNAMLNFARFPNVVGAHWFQYCDEPLGGREDGEDYNMGLIDTANRPYEEVTEAFRKLNPVLETIHKWSRTAVVQLPPDDDNEGTGKRAVPIFRASTPIDVTDQSLVEWDKERSRVTGFRAPEPYVPFGDVHLAWRPEGLYLASLANTFVDPAFLAYTGEFPRCEAFRIDLKSTVQGETRRFAVYLVPADNPDFPDGFEIRPLLFQSLDGKPPERVPTAGRVQRLDKSLPHMAVEAFIPSELLGVPELREGMELDMNVTLVSYYREFVMTWAGKPDAEGTVSPEGVRKVVLAR
;
A
#
# COMPACT_ATOMS: atom_id res chain seq x y z
N MET A 1 34.27 17.13 -55.36
CA MET A 1 34.96 18.43 -55.43
C MET A 1 33.94 19.52 -55.76
N ILE A 2 33.77 20.49 -54.86
CA ILE A 2 33.52 21.93 -55.13
C ILE A 2 32.15 22.28 -55.76
N ARG A 3 31.26 23.15 -55.25
CA ARG A 3 31.21 24.06 -54.08
C ARG A 3 29.75 24.55 -53.90
N HIS A 4 29.40 24.77 -52.63
CA HIS A 4 28.54 25.78 -51.99
C HIS A 4 27.88 26.91 -52.83
N LEU A 5 26.84 27.65 -52.41
CA LEU A 5 25.81 27.71 -51.33
C LEU A 5 25.25 29.16 -51.41
N LEU A 6 24.03 29.42 -50.91
CA LEU A 6 23.43 30.71 -50.46
C LEU A 6 22.23 31.35 -51.25
N HIS A 7 21.09 31.34 -50.53
CA HIS A 7 20.24 32.49 -50.13
C HIS A 7 19.05 33.00 -50.99
N SER A 8 17.84 32.60 -50.55
CA SER A 8 16.82 33.45 -49.89
C SER A 8 15.83 34.35 -50.67
N PHE A 9 14.53 34.01 -50.47
CA PHE A 9 13.29 34.84 -50.50
C PHE A 9 12.81 35.38 -51.86
N LEU A 10 11.51 35.47 -52.23
CA LEU A 10 10.19 35.07 -51.72
C LEU A 10 9.22 35.53 -52.84
N SER A 11 8.23 34.72 -53.25
CA SER A 11 7.00 35.23 -53.88
C SER A 11 5.89 34.20 -53.80
N ILE A 12 4.84 34.61 -53.09
CA ILE A 12 3.58 33.92 -52.83
C ILE A 12 2.69 33.97 -54.07
N LEU A 13 2.08 32.85 -54.46
CA LEU A 13 0.71 32.82 -55.01
C LEU A 13 0.10 31.42 -54.92
N ILE A 14 -1.04 31.41 -54.22
CA ILE A 14 -1.95 30.32 -53.89
C ILE A 14 -2.76 29.92 -55.14
N ALA A 15 -2.97 28.61 -55.37
CA ALA A 15 -4.30 28.07 -55.75
C ALA A 15 -4.32 26.53 -55.82
N CYS A 16 -5.13 25.95 -54.93
CA CYS A 16 -5.98 24.77 -55.17
C CYS A 16 -5.32 23.41 -55.44
N SER A 17 -4.77 22.82 -54.39
CA SER A 17 -4.81 21.37 -54.22
C SER A 17 -5.90 21.03 -53.19
N LEU A 18 -6.98 20.38 -53.64
CA LEU A 18 -7.95 19.73 -52.77
C LEU A 18 -7.21 18.72 -51.89
N ALA A 19 -6.91 19.10 -50.66
CA ALA A 19 -6.69 18.15 -49.60
C ALA A 19 -8.08 17.64 -49.18
N LEU A 20 -8.44 16.45 -49.66
CA LEU A 20 -9.38 15.60 -48.94
C LEU A 20 -8.71 15.30 -47.59
N ALA A 21 -8.91 16.19 -46.62
CA ALA A 21 -8.75 15.85 -45.22
C ALA A 21 -9.76 14.73 -44.98
N GLY A 22 -9.29 13.49 -44.98
CA GLY A 22 -10.02 12.44 -44.29
C GLY A 22 -10.12 12.91 -42.85
N GLU A 23 -11.32 13.31 -42.45
CA GLU A 23 -11.67 13.42 -41.04
C GLU A 23 -11.32 12.08 -40.41
N THR A 24 -10.18 12.02 -39.71
CA THR A 24 -9.97 10.98 -38.72
C THR A 24 -11.19 11.04 -37.82
N PRO A 25 -11.95 9.93 -37.66
CA PRO A 25 -13.13 9.95 -36.81
C PRO A 25 -12.70 10.50 -35.46
N GLU A 26 -13.29 11.62 -35.06
CA GLU A 26 -13.02 12.27 -33.79
C GLU A 26 -13.21 11.19 -32.72
N LYS A 27 -12.12 10.83 -32.03
CA LYS A 27 -12.15 9.77 -31.02
C LYS A 27 -13.21 10.20 -30.00
N PRO A 28 -14.23 9.38 -29.70
CA PRO A 28 -15.29 9.79 -28.79
C PRO A 28 -14.67 10.29 -27.49
N ALA A 29 -15.14 11.45 -27.02
CA ALA A 29 -14.72 12.04 -25.75
C ALA A 29 -14.84 10.98 -24.64
N ALA A 30 -13.72 10.62 -24.02
CA ALA A 30 -13.64 9.53 -23.05
C ALA A 30 -12.74 9.93 -21.89
N TRP A 31 -12.98 9.32 -20.73
CA TRP A 31 -12.10 9.46 -19.59
C TRP A 31 -10.68 9.02 -19.93
N GLY A 32 -9.70 9.72 -19.35
CA GLY A 32 -8.29 9.52 -19.63
C GLY A 32 -7.43 9.73 -18.39
N THR A 33 -6.12 9.60 -18.59
CA THR A 33 -5.12 10.00 -17.61
C THR A 33 -4.10 10.91 -18.29
N SER A 34 -3.52 11.85 -17.56
CA SER A 34 -2.43 12.68 -18.08
C SER A 34 -1.46 13.07 -16.97
N LYS A 35 -0.20 13.30 -17.32
CA LYS A 35 0.80 13.89 -16.42
C LYS A 35 1.07 15.32 -16.87
N ARG A 36 0.68 16.30 -16.05
CA ARG A 36 0.83 17.75 -16.31
C ARG A 36 1.81 18.32 -15.30
N ASP A 37 2.91 18.91 -15.78
CA ASP A 37 3.97 19.48 -14.94
C ASP A 37 4.56 18.51 -13.90
N GLY A 38 4.51 17.20 -14.17
CA GLY A 38 4.98 16.15 -13.28
C GLY A 38 3.94 15.63 -12.28
N VAL A 39 2.71 16.14 -12.32
CA VAL A 39 1.56 15.71 -11.50
C VAL A 39 0.58 14.93 -12.38
N TYR A 40 0.16 13.76 -11.94
CA TYR A 40 -0.85 12.96 -12.62
C TYR A 40 -2.27 13.47 -12.36
N TRP A 41 -3.14 13.28 -13.34
CA TRP A 41 -4.56 13.62 -13.25
C TRP A 41 -5.38 12.55 -13.94
N LEU A 42 -6.58 12.27 -13.41
CA LEU A 42 -7.67 11.80 -14.26
C LEU A 42 -8.06 12.94 -15.20
N VAL A 43 -8.56 12.60 -16.37
CA VAL A 43 -8.97 13.57 -17.38
C VAL A 43 -10.41 13.26 -17.76
N THR A 44 -11.28 14.24 -17.61
CA THR A 44 -12.69 14.16 -18.04
C THR A 44 -12.77 14.03 -19.57
N PRO A 45 -13.92 13.60 -20.13
CA PRO A 45 -14.12 13.51 -21.57
C PRO A 45 -13.82 14.80 -22.36
N ASP A 46 -14.03 15.98 -21.75
CA ASP A 46 -13.74 17.31 -22.34
C ASP A 46 -12.27 17.76 -22.13
N GLY A 47 -11.42 16.95 -21.50
CA GLY A 47 -9.99 17.23 -21.35
C GLY A 47 -9.61 17.97 -20.07
N ALA A 48 -10.53 18.23 -19.16
CA ALA A 48 -10.24 18.91 -17.89
C ALA A 48 -9.53 17.96 -16.88
N PRO A 49 -8.59 18.48 -16.07
CA PRO A 49 -7.98 17.70 -14.99
C PRO A 49 -9.01 17.42 -13.90
N PHE A 50 -9.03 16.20 -13.38
CA PHE A 50 -9.99 15.74 -12.38
C PHE A 50 -9.27 15.04 -11.23
N TYR A 51 -9.58 15.46 -10.00
CA TYR A 51 -9.14 14.79 -8.77
C TYR A 51 -10.37 14.14 -8.12
N SER A 52 -10.37 12.80 -8.06
CA SER A 52 -11.53 12.03 -7.63
C SER A 52 -11.67 12.01 -6.11
N LYS A 53 -12.75 12.62 -5.61
CA LYS A 53 -13.14 12.66 -4.20
C LYS A 53 -14.36 11.79 -4.05
N GLY A 54 -14.18 10.57 -3.59
CA GLY A 54 -15.23 9.55 -3.63
C GLY A 54 -15.77 9.14 -2.27
N VAL A 55 -16.95 8.53 -2.30
CA VAL A 55 -17.54 7.78 -1.16
C VAL A 55 -17.93 6.39 -1.67
N ASN A 56 -17.51 5.34 -0.97
CA ASN A 56 -17.88 3.95 -1.27
C ASN A 56 -19.22 3.56 -0.64
N ILE A 57 -19.84 2.51 -1.17
CA ILE A 57 -21.08 1.91 -0.64
C ILE A 57 -22.19 2.98 -0.50
N VAL A 58 -22.29 3.89 -1.48
CA VAL A 58 -23.43 4.83 -1.53
C VAL A 58 -24.65 4.06 -2.04
N THR A 59 -25.30 3.35 -1.13
CA THR A 59 -26.44 2.48 -1.41
C THR A 59 -27.60 2.79 -0.47
N GLY A 60 -28.82 2.49 -0.91
CA GLY A 60 -30.01 2.69 -0.08
C GLY A 60 -30.10 1.75 1.13
N GLY A 61 -29.13 0.87 1.36
CA GLY A 61 -29.23 -0.20 2.35
C GLY A 61 -30.22 -1.30 1.96
N LYS A 62 -30.32 -2.33 2.80
CA LYS A 62 -31.20 -3.49 2.60
C LYS A 62 -32.33 -3.48 3.65
N ASP A 63 -33.56 -3.70 3.20
CA ASP A 63 -34.67 -3.95 4.13
C ASP A 63 -34.45 -5.29 4.84
N SER A 64 -34.35 -5.23 6.16
CA SER A 64 -34.00 -6.33 7.05
C SER A 64 -34.63 -6.12 8.42
N GLU A 65 -34.60 -7.14 9.27
CA GLU A 65 -35.00 -6.98 10.67
C GLU A 65 -34.21 -5.87 11.37
N LYS A 66 -32.88 -5.85 11.18
CA LYS A 66 -32.01 -4.80 11.73
C LYS A 66 -32.42 -3.41 11.22
N SER A 67 -32.67 -3.23 9.93
CA SER A 67 -33.02 -1.91 9.41
C SER A 67 -34.38 -1.40 9.88
N ARG A 68 -35.36 -2.29 10.07
CA ARG A 68 -36.67 -1.94 10.66
C ARG A 68 -36.55 -1.52 12.13
N LEU A 69 -35.56 -2.06 12.83
CA LEU A 69 -35.19 -1.66 14.19
C LEU A 69 -34.22 -0.46 14.23
N ARG A 70 -33.88 0.14 13.07
CA ARG A 70 -32.86 1.21 12.92
C ARG A 70 -31.46 0.81 13.41
N GLN A 71 -31.20 -0.48 13.45
CA GLN A 71 -29.89 -1.08 13.72
C GLN A 71 -29.07 -1.27 12.44
N ALA A 72 -29.62 -0.92 11.28
CA ALA A 72 -28.93 -0.82 10.00
C ALA A 72 -29.59 0.29 9.18
N TYR A 73 -28.82 0.98 8.34
CA TYR A 73 -29.39 1.99 7.45
C TYR A 73 -30.29 1.34 6.39
N CYS A 74 -31.44 1.97 6.12
CA CYS A 74 -32.25 1.67 4.94
C CYS A 74 -33.07 2.90 4.54
N TRP A 75 -33.03 3.26 3.25
CA TRP A 75 -33.59 4.50 2.70
C TRP A 75 -35.10 4.64 2.98
N ASN A 76 -35.84 3.53 2.93
CA ASN A 76 -37.31 3.52 3.06
C ASN A 76 -37.80 3.92 4.46
N ASN A 77 -36.91 4.03 5.45
CA ASN A 77 -37.22 4.58 6.76
C ASN A 77 -37.29 6.12 6.78
N PHE A 78 -36.72 6.78 5.77
CA PHE A 78 -36.49 8.23 5.79
C PHE A 78 -36.99 8.96 4.53
N PHE A 79 -37.19 8.24 3.42
CA PHE A 79 -37.57 8.80 2.13
C PHE A 79 -38.83 8.12 1.58
N SER A 80 -39.64 8.89 0.85
CA SER A 80 -40.86 8.41 0.18
C SER A 80 -40.59 7.45 -0.97
N SER A 81 -39.44 7.59 -1.63
CA SER A 81 -39.03 6.72 -2.73
C SER A 81 -37.51 6.58 -2.79
N LEU A 82 -37.05 5.52 -3.46
CA LEU A 82 -35.62 5.31 -3.71
C LEU A 82 -35.03 6.40 -4.61
N GLU A 83 -35.84 6.98 -5.50
CA GLU A 83 -35.45 8.11 -6.35
C GLU A 83 -35.23 9.38 -5.53
N ASP A 84 -36.12 9.69 -4.58
CA ASP A 84 -35.94 10.82 -3.65
C ASP A 84 -34.66 10.65 -2.82
N TRP A 85 -34.38 9.43 -2.36
CA TRP A 85 -33.13 9.12 -1.65
C TRP A 85 -31.91 9.34 -2.55
N ARG A 86 -31.92 8.85 -3.80
CA ARG A 86 -30.80 9.03 -4.75
C ARG A 86 -30.52 10.49 -5.00
N LYS A 87 -31.57 11.27 -5.31
CA LYS A 87 -31.42 12.70 -5.57
C LYS A 87 -30.89 13.43 -4.34
N CYS A 88 -31.52 13.23 -3.18
CA CYS A 88 -31.13 13.91 -1.94
C CYS A 88 -29.69 13.54 -1.53
N THR A 89 -29.34 12.26 -1.57
CA THR A 89 -27.99 11.79 -1.24
C THR A 89 -26.96 12.35 -2.22
N GLY A 90 -27.27 12.40 -3.51
CA GLY A 90 -26.40 13.01 -4.52
C GLY A 90 -26.15 14.49 -4.24
N ASP A 91 -27.22 15.26 -4.03
CA ASP A 91 -27.14 16.68 -3.69
C ASP A 91 -26.34 16.92 -2.38
N GLN A 92 -26.51 16.05 -1.38
CA GLN A 92 -25.77 16.14 -0.11
C GLN A 92 -24.28 15.87 -0.29
N LEU A 93 -23.91 14.82 -1.03
CA LEU A 93 -22.50 14.49 -1.29
C LEU A 93 -21.81 15.58 -2.12
N ASP A 94 -22.49 16.12 -3.14
CA ASP A 94 -21.99 17.26 -3.92
C ASP A 94 -21.81 18.52 -3.05
N ALA A 95 -22.75 18.81 -2.15
CA ALA A 95 -22.63 19.92 -1.20
C ALA A 95 -21.48 19.76 -0.20
N LEU A 96 -21.04 18.52 0.07
CA LEU A 96 -19.83 18.21 0.84
C LEU A 96 -18.56 18.23 -0.03
N GLY A 97 -18.67 18.50 -1.32
CA GLY A 97 -17.57 18.56 -2.28
C GLY A 97 -17.09 17.20 -2.80
N PHE A 98 -17.81 16.12 -2.54
CA PHE A 98 -17.55 14.83 -3.19
C PHE A 98 -18.05 14.88 -4.63
N ASN A 99 -17.30 14.27 -5.55
CA ASN A 99 -17.60 14.31 -6.99
C ASN A 99 -17.69 12.91 -7.62
N THR A 100 -17.46 11.85 -6.84
CA THR A 100 -17.36 10.48 -7.33
C THR A 100 -18.11 9.50 -6.41
N ARG A 101 -18.76 8.51 -7.02
CA ARG A 101 -19.25 7.29 -6.38
C ARG A 101 -18.16 6.22 -6.48
N GLY A 102 -17.68 5.80 -5.33
CA GLY A 102 -16.69 4.75 -5.17
C GLY A 102 -17.27 3.35 -5.39
N GLY A 103 -16.48 2.33 -5.05
CA GLY A 103 -16.85 0.92 -5.16
C GLY A 103 -18.22 0.59 -4.56
N TRP A 104 -18.92 -0.33 -5.21
CA TRP A 104 -20.23 -0.89 -4.81
C TRP A 104 -21.34 0.14 -4.56
N SER A 105 -21.23 1.34 -5.11
CA SER A 105 -22.26 2.37 -5.01
C SER A 105 -23.41 2.16 -6.00
N ASP A 106 -24.58 2.74 -5.72
CA ASP A 106 -25.72 2.75 -6.64
C ASP A 106 -25.34 3.46 -7.94
N SER A 107 -25.46 2.75 -9.07
CA SER A 107 -25.05 3.22 -10.40
C SER A 107 -26.13 4.02 -11.13
N SER A 108 -27.30 4.21 -10.53
CA SER A 108 -28.45 4.83 -11.19
C SER A 108 -28.16 6.26 -11.68
N PRO A 109 -28.82 6.70 -12.77
CA PRO A 109 -28.71 8.07 -13.29
C PRO A 109 -29.05 9.15 -12.26
N GLN A 110 -29.98 8.87 -11.33
CA GLN A 110 -30.51 9.84 -10.37
C GLN A 110 -29.54 10.20 -9.23
N LEU A 111 -28.49 9.40 -9.01
CA LEU A 111 -27.40 9.74 -8.11
C LEU A 111 -26.29 10.39 -8.97
N ASP A 112 -26.42 11.70 -9.22
CA ASP A 112 -25.69 12.41 -10.27
C ASP A 112 -24.26 12.81 -9.88
N LEU A 113 -23.41 11.81 -9.73
CA LEU A 113 -21.98 11.93 -9.49
C LEU A 113 -21.21 11.03 -10.46
N MET A 114 -19.92 11.29 -10.67
CA MET A 114 -19.07 10.41 -11.49
C MET A 114 -19.00 9.01 -10.87
N LEU A 115 -18.79 7.98 -11.68
CA LEU A 115 -18.95 6.58 -11.28
C LEU A 115 -17.67 5.79 -11.50
N THR A 116 -17.25 5.09 -10.46
CA THR A 116 -16.32 3.95 -10.58
C THR A 116 -17.08 2.66 -10.29
N VAL A 117 -16.79 1.59 -11.04
CA VAL A 117 -17.52 0.31 -10.92
C VAL A 117 -16.55 -0.80 -10.57
N ASP A 118 -16.83 -1.54 -9.51
CA ASP A 118 -16.18 -2.82 -9.25
C ASP A 118 -16.92 -3.93 -9.98
N LEU A 119 -16.19 -4.67 -10.83
CA LEU A 119 -16.74 -5.78 -11.59
C LEU A 119 -16.68 -7.11 -10.82
N GLU A 120 -15.81 -7.23 -9.81
CA GLU A 120 -15.41 -8.51 -9.22
C GLU A 120 -15.12 -9.57 -10.31
N LEU A 121 -14.46 -9.16 -11.40
CA LEU A 121 -14.29 -9.94 -12.62
C LEU A 121 -13.49 -11.21 -12.38
N GLY A 122 -12.36 -11.13 -11.68
CA GLY A 122 -11.54 -12.29 -11.34
C GLY A 122 -12.26 -13.24 -10.41
N ARG A 123 -13.00 -12.72 -9.41
CA ARG A 123 -13.87 -13.52 -8.54
C ARG A 123 -14.97 -14.23 -9.33
N ASN A 124 -15.71 -13.51 -10.17
CA ASN A 124 -16.81 -14.04 -10.98
C ASN A 124 -16.33 -14.99 -12.08
N SER A 125 -15.09 -14.81 -12.55
CA SER A 125 -14.43 -15.74 -13.48
C SER A 125 -13.83 -16.95 -12.79
N LYS A 126 -13.84 -17.01 -11.45
CA LYS A 126 -13.14 -18.04 -10.66
C LYS A 126 -11.65 -18.12 -11.01
N PHE A 127 -10.96 -16.98 -11.03
CA PHE A 127 -9.53 -16.92 -11.29
C PHE A 127 -8.72 -17.25 -10.03
N HIS A 128 -8.87 -16.46 -8.97
CA HIS A 128 -8.07 -16.59 -7.74
C HIS A 128 -8.45 -17.84 -6.96
N TRP A 129 -7.44 -18.59 -6.51
CA TRP A 129 -7.60 -19.84 -5.74
C TRP A 129 -8.23 -21.01 -6.50
N PHE A 130 -8.38 -20.91 -7.83
CA PHE A 130 -8.86 -22.00 -8.70
C PHE A 130 -7.74 -22.50 -9.60
N ASP A 131 -7.73 -22.14 -10.89
CA ASP A 131 -6.67 -22.50 -11.83
C ASP A 131 -6.40 -21.39 -12.86
N PRO A 132 -5.66 -20.32 -12.46
CA PRO A 132 -5.24 -19.21 -13.31
C PRO A 132 -4.64 -19.55 -14.70
N PHE A 133 -4.05 -20.74 -14.81
CA PHE A 133 -3.38 -21.22 -16.02
C PHE A 133 -4.18 -22.29 -16.77
N ASP A 134 -5.45 -22.54 -16.40
CA ASP A 134 -6.34 -23.34 -17.23
C ASP A 134 -6.55 -22.65 -18.60
N PRO A 135 -6.40 -23.37 -19.74
CA PRO A 135 -6.64 -22.81 -21.07
C PRO A 135 -8.02 -22.18 -21.25
N ALA A 136 -9.05 -22.63 -20.51
CA ALA A 136 -10.40 -22.07 -20.58
C ALA A 136 -10.51 -20.68 -19.92
N MET A 137 -9.54 -20.26 -19.10
CA MET A 137 -9.65 -19.01 -18.34
C MET A 137 -9.80 -17.77 -19.22
N GLU A 138 -9.14 -17.74 -20.38
CA GLU A 138 -9.26 -16.59 -21.28
C GLU A 138 -10.71 -16.39 -21.77
N GLN A 139 -11.39 -17.48 -22.14
CA GLN A 139 -12.77 -17.41 -22.61
C GLN A 139 -13.74 -17.11 -21.46
N ILE A 140 -13.57 -17.76 -20.30
CA ILE A 140 -14.42 -17.52 -19.12
C ILE A 140 -14.37 -16.06 -18.69
N THR A 141 -13.16 -15.49 -18.60
CA THR A 141 -12.98 -14.08 -18.22
C THR A 141 -13.52 -13.12 -19.28
N ALA A 142 -13.33 -13.43 -20.57
CA ALA A 142 -13.90 -12.61 -21.65
C ALA A 142 -15.44 -12.56 -21.60
N ASP A 143 -16.09 -13.71 -21.41
CA ASP A 143 -17.55 -13.80 -21.33
C ASP A 143 -18.10 -13.03 -20.12
N LYS A 144 -17.44 -13.17 -18.96
CA LYS A 144 -17.80 -12.42 -17.75
C LYS A 144 -17.58 -10.92 -17.90
N ALA A 145 -16.51 -10.48 -18.55
CA ALA A 145 -16.29 -9.06 -18.81
C ALA A 145 -17.39 -8.47 -19.72
N VAL A 146 -17.86 -9.23 -20.72
CA VAL A 146 -18.98 -8.79 -21.57
C VAL A 146 -20.25 -8.61 -20.76
N GLU A 147 -20.59 -9.59 -19.92
CA GLU A 147 -21.76 -9.55 -19.04
C GLU A 147 -21.71 -8.37 -18.07
N LEU A 148 -20.61 -8.22 -17.33
CA LEU A 148 -20.48 -7.28 -16.21
C LEU A 148 -20.32 -5.83 -16.67
N THR A 149 -19.72 -5.58 -17.84
CA THR A 149 -19.57 -4.21 -18.37
C THR A 149 -20.82 -3.68 -19.07
N ALA A 150 -21.71 -4.57 -19.55
CA ALA A 150 -22.85 -4.20 -20.41
C ALA A 150 -23.73 -3.06 -19.87
N PRO A 151 -24.05 -2.98 -18.56
CA PRO A 151 -24.91 -1.91 -18.02
C PRO A 151 -24.31 -0.50 -18.12
N PHE A 152 -22.99 -0.37 -18.27
CA PHE A 152 -22.29 0.91 -18.07
C PHE A 152 -21.66 1.49 -19.35
N ARG A 153 -21.71 0.77 -20.48
CA ARG A 153 -20.94 1.14 -21.69
C ARG A 153 -21.28 2.50 -22.28
N ASN A 154 -22.50 2.96 -22.05
CA ASN A 154 -23.00 4.23 -22.57
C ASN A 154 -23.19 5.28 -21.47
N ASP A 155 -22.69 5.02 -20.25
CA ASP A 155 -22.80 5.96 -19.14
C ASP A 155 -21.62 6.96 -19.20
N PRO A 156 -21.85 8.25 -19.54
CA PRO A 156 -20.77 9.23 -19.62
C PRO A 156 -20.11 9.54 -18.26
N ARG A 157 -20.78 9.15 -17.16
CA ARG A 157 -20.28 9.36 -15.80
C ARG A 157 -19.25 8.29 -15.41
N LEU A 158 -19.17 7.18 -16.15
CA LEU A 158 -18.23 6.11 -15.86
C LEU A 158 -16.79 6.56 -16.09
N ILE A 159 -16.04 6.72 -14.99
CA ILE A 159 -14.59 6.96 -15.01
C ILE A 159 -13.87 5.70 -15.49
N GLY A 160 -14.24 4.53 -14.94
CA GLY A 160 -13.60 3.26 -15.26
C GLY A 160 -14.03 2.11 -14.35
N TYR A 161 -13.40 0.96 -14.57
CA TYR A 161 -13.69 -0.28 -13.86
C TYR A 161 -12.53 -0.72 -12.98
N TYR A 162 -12.82 -1.08 -11.73
CA TYR A 162 -11.96 -1.98 -10.97
C TYR A 162 -12.18 -3.41 -11.47
N SER A 163 -11.11 -4.19 -11.60
CA SER A 163 -11.22 -5.60 -11.97
C SER A 163 -11.72 -6.45 -10.80
N ASP A 164 -11.25 -6.19 -9.58
CA ASP A 164 -11.69 -6.84 -8.34
C ASP A 164 -11.38 -5.91 -7.15
N ASN A 165 -11.61 -6.42 -5.94
CA ASN A 165 -11.21 -5.81 -4.68
C ASN A 165 -10.29 -6.74 -3.86
N GLU A 166 -9.17 -6.19 -3.37
CA GLU A 166 -8.29 -6.84 -2.40
C GLU A 166 -7.96 -8.29 -2.74
N VAL A 167 -7.63 -8.54 -4.02
CA VAL A 167 -7.20 -9.85 -4.52
C VAL A 167 -6.18 -10.51 -3.59
N GLY A 168 -5.30 -9.69 -2.99
CA GLY A 168 -4.39 -10.11 -1.95
C GLY A 168 -3.26 -10.95 -2.52
N TRP A 169 -2.22 -10.29 -3.00
CA TRP A 169 -0.99 -10.93 -3.49
C TRP A 169 -0.12 -11.42 -2.32
N TRP A 170 -0.69 -12.35 -1.53
CA TRP A 170 -0.06 -13.00 -0.40
C TRP A 170 0.81 -14.15 -0.91
N ASN A 171 2.12 -13.94 -0.93
CA ASN A 171 3.07 -14.81 -1.60
C ASN A 171 3.13 -16.24 -1.00
N SER A 172 3.27 -16.40 0.32
CA SER A 172 3.32 -17.73 0.97
C SER A 172 2.02 -18.51 0.85
N PRO A 173 0.82 -17.94 1.15
CA PRO A 173 -0.42 -18.71 1.03
C PRO A 173 -0.72 -19.11 -0.42
N LEU A 174 -0.41 -18.23 -1.39
CA LEU A 174 -0.56 -18.54 -2.82
C LEU A 174 0.35 -19.69 -3.25
N PHE A 175 1.62 -19.66 -2.85
CA PHE A 175 2.56 -20.73 -3.15
C PHE A 175 2.12 -22.07 -2.54
N GLU A 176 1.77 -22.09 -1.26
CA GLU A 176 1.32 -23.30 -0.58
C GLU A 176 0.03 -23.87 -1.18
N TRP A 177 -0.93 -23.01 -1.51
CA TRP A 177 -2.21 -23.41 -2.10
C TRP A 177 -1.99 -24.21 -3.39
N TYR A 178 -1.21 -23.67 -4.32
CA TYR A 178 -0.97 -24.33 -5.60
C TYR A 178 -0.01 -25.50 -5.52
N LEU A 179 0.95 -25.49 -4.58
CA LEU A 179 1.81 -26.66 -4.37
C LEU A 179 1.00 -27.85 -3.84
N LYS A 180 0.06 -27.62 -2.93
CA LYS A 180 -0.83 -28.65 -2.35
C LYS A 180 -1.90 -29.14 -3.32
N ALA A 181 -2.18 -28.40 -4.39
CA ALA A 181 -3.23 -28.73 -5.35
C ALA A 181 -3.03 -30.10 -6.04
N ASP A 182 -4.07 -30.57 -6.71
CA ASP A 182 -3.98 -31.78 -7.53
C ASP A 182 -3.17 -31.54 -8.82
N TRP A 183 -2.48 -32.57 -9.34
CA TRP A 183 -1.65 -32.44 -10.56
C TRP A 183 -2.45 -32.05 -11.83
N HIS A 184 -3.77 -32.21 -11.85
CA HIS A 184 -4.61 -31.71 -12.94
C HIS A 184 -4.65 -30.17 -13.00
N ASN A 185 -4.41 -29.49 -11.87
CA ASN A 185 -4.31 -28.03 -11.82
C ASN A 185 -3.09 -27.54 -12.62
N ARG A 186 -3.33 -26.73 -13.66
CA ARG A 186 -2.29 -26.20 -14.56
C ARG A 186 -1.36 -25.24 -13.83
N THR A 187 -1.89 -24.49 -12.88
CA THR A 187 -1.11 -23.58 -12.04
C THR A 187 -0.11 -24.32 -11.16
N LYS A 188 -0.46 -25.50 -10.63
CA LYS A 188 0.50 -26.40 -9.96
C LYS A 188 1.65 -26.83 -10.89
N ARG A 189 1.35 -27.12 -12.16
CA ARG A 189 2.39 -27.50 -13.14
C ARG A 189 3.35 -26.35 -13.43
N VAL A 190 2.84 -25.12 -13.50
CA VAL A 190 3.66 -23.91 -13.62
C VAL A 190 4.59 -23.77 -12.40
N LEU A 191 4.06 -23.95 -11.19
CA LEU A 191 4.87 -23.90 -9.97
C LEU A 191 5.95 -25.00 -9.94
N TRP A 192 5.56 -26.23 -10.26
CA TRP A 192 6.48 -27.36 -10.36
C TRP A 192 7.60 -27.09 -11.37
N GLN A 193 7.25 -26.57 -12.54
CA GLN A 193 8.21 -26.22 -13.59
C GLN A 193 9.16 -25.09 -13.13
N LEU A 194 8.64 -24.07 -12.46
CA LEU A 194 9.46 -22.99 -11.90
C LEU A 194 10.50 -23.53 -10.91
N LEU A 195 10.11 -24.44 -10.01
CA LEU A 195 11.02 -25.09 -9.07
C LEU A 195 12.06 -25.93 -9.83
N ALA A 196 11.62 -26.77 -10.77
CA ALA A 196 12.48 -27.61 -11.59
C ALA A 196 13.54 -26.79 -12.36
N GLU A 197 13.14 -25.67 -12.97
CA GLU A 197 14.04 -24.78 -13.70
C GLU A 197 15.01 -24.04 -12.77
N ARG A 198 14.51 -23.47 -11.67
CA ARG A 198 15.33 -22.72 -10.70
C ARG A 198 16.47 -23.57 -10.15
N TYR A 199 16.16 -24.80 -9.79
CA TYR A 199 17.11 -25.73 -9.18
C TYR A 199 17.70 -26.72 -10.17
N ARG A 200 17.48 -26.52 -11.48
CA ARG A 200 18.06 -27.34 -12.57
C ARG A 200 17.75 -28.84 -12.44
N ASN A 201 16.59 -29.18 -11.90
CA ASN A 201 16.18 -30.54 -11.52
C ASN A 201 17.14 -31.23 -10.52
N ASP A 202 17.98 -30.47 -9.82
CA ASP A 202 18.88 -30.97 -8.79
C ASP A 202 18.21 -30.84 -7.42
N TRP A 203 17.86 -31.97 -6.83
CA TRP A 203 17.19 -32.01 -5.53
C TRP A 203 18.09 -31.48 -4.41
N THR A 204 19.41 -31.66 -4.50
CA THR A 204 20.36 -31.16 -3.52
C THR A 204 20.37 -29.64 -3.48
N LEU A 205 20.31 -28.97 -4.65
CA LEU A 205 20.20 -27.51 -4.72
C LEU A 205 18.88 -27.00 -4.13
N LEU A 206 17.76 -27.72 -4.34
CA LEU A 206 16.49 -27.36 -3.72
C LEU A 206 16.57 -27.45 -2.18
N LEU A 207 17.24 -28.49 -1.66
CA LEU A 207 17.39 -28.68 -0.22
C LEU A 207 18.20 -27.58 0.48
N GLU A 208 18.98 -26.77 -0.23
CA GLU A 208 19.65 -25.59 0.35
C GLU A 208 18.65 -24.50 0.79
N ASP A 209 17.52 -24.40 0.08
CA ASP A 209 16.51 -23.37 0.30
C ASP A 209 15.27 -23.88 1.05
N TRP A 210 15.05 -25.19 1.04
CA TRP A 210 13.79 -25.80 1.46
C TRP A 210 13.95 -27.00 2.40
N VAL A 211 12.95 -27.19 3.24
CA VAL A 211 12.71 -28.41 4.02
C VAL A 211 11.42 -29.05 3.50
N PRO A 212 11.50 -30.21 2.80
CA PRO A 212 10.33 -30.90 2.31
C PRO A 212 9.55 -31.59 3.43
N ALA A 213 8.24 -31.73 3.23
CA ALA A 213 7.40 -32.55 4.12
C ALA A 213 7.74 -34.05 4.00
N GLU A 214 7.31 -34.84 4.97
CA GLU A 214 7.46 -36.30 4.94
C GLU A 214 6.85 -36.90 3.67
N GLY A 215 7.55 -37.87 3.06
CA GLY A 215 7.13 -38.51 1.82
C GLY A 215 7.52 -37.76 0.53
N ILE A 216 8.09 -36.55 0.63
CA ILE A 216 8.59 -35.77 -0.50
C ILE A 216 10.11 -35.87 -0.58
N ASN A 217 10.63 -36.72 -1.47
CA ASN A 217 12.05 -37.06 -1.56
C ASN A 217 12.70 -36.68 -2.91
N GLY A 218 11.93 -36.09 -3.82
CA GLY A 218 12.42 -35.62 -5.11
C GLY A 218 11.42 -34.74 -5.85
N PHE A 219 11.83 -34.21 -7.02
CA PHE A 219 10.97 -33.34 -7.84
C PHE A 219 9.67 -34.02 -8.28
N GLU A 220 9.70 -35.31 -8.60
CA GLU A 220 8.49 -36.03 -9.02
C GLU A 220 7.44 -36.12 -7.89
N ASP A 221 7.86 -36.16 -6.63
CA ASP A 221 6.95 -36.19 -5.48
C ASP A 221 6.20 -34.87 -5.29
N LEU A 222 6.75 -33.75 -5.75
CA LEU A 222 6.05 -32.46 -5.74
C LEU A 222 4.79 -32.45 -6.61
N LYS A 223 4.60 -33.44 -7.49
CA LYS A 223 3.37 -33.61 -8.28
C LYS A 223 2.22 -34.14 -7.44
N GLN A 224 2.50 -34.83 -6.33
CA GLN A 224 1.48 -35.45 -5.46
C GLN A 224 0.57 -34.39 -4.83
N ARG A 225 -0.72 -34.69 -4.69
CA ARG A 225 -1.66 -33.81 -3.96
C ARG A 225 -1.23 -33.69 -2.50
N GLY A 226 -1.26 -32.48 -1.95
CA GLY A 226 -0.82 -32.20 -0.59
C GLY A 226 0.69 -32.04 -0.42
N ALA A 227 1.49 -32.07 -1.50
CA ALA A 227 2.91 -31.75 -1.44
C ALA A 227 3.14 -30.39 -0.76
N ALA A 228 4.17 -30.32 0.07
CA ALA A 228 4.50 -29.14 0.85
C ALA A 228 6.01 -28.99 1.01
N LEU A 229 6.44 -27.73 1.01
CA LEU A 229 7.81 -27.30 1.29
C LEU A 229 7.72 -26.17 2.33
N LYS A 230 8.67 -26.15 3.27
CA LYS A 230 8.90 -25.02 4.18
C LYS A 230 10.22 -24.34 3.84
N LEU A 231 10.31 -23.04 4.05
CA LEU A 231 11.56 -22.29 3.87
C LEU A 231 12.61 -22.81 4.86
N ARG A 232 13.85 -22.98 4.41
CA ARG A 232 14.99 -23.27 5.28
C ARG A 232 15.58 -21.97 5.83
N PRO A 233 15.81 -21.85 7.14
CA PRO A 233 16.58 -20.73 7.68
C PRO A 233 17.97 -20.61 7.04
N GLY A 234 18.35 -19.40 6.65
CA GLY A 234 19.55 -19.08 5.89
C GLY A 234 19.41 -19.24 4.37
N GLY A 235 18.34 -19.87 3.88
CA GLY A 235 18.10 -20.08 2.45
C GLY A 235 17.54 -18.86 1.71
N HIS A 236 17.35 -19.01 0.41
CA HIS A 236 16.86 -18.00 -0.53
C HIS A 236 15.56 -18.43 -1.24
N GLY A 237 14.86 -19.44 -0.73
CA GLY A 237 13.62 -19.99 -1.31
C GLY A 237 12.50 -18.95 -1.48
N ILE A 238 12.45 -17.92 -0.63
CA ILE A 238 11.49 -16.81 -0.73
C ILE A 238 11.50 -16.14 -2.11
N ARG A 239 12.65 -16.09 -2.80
CA ARG A 239 12.74 -15.51 -4.15
C ARG A 239 11.93 -16.31 -5.18
N VAL A 240 11.82 -17.62 -5.00
CA VAL A 240 11.00 -18.48 -5.87
C VAL A 240 9.51 -18.28 -5.58
N VAL A 241 9.16 -18.12 -4.30
CA VAL A 241 7.80 -17.79 -3.85
C VAL A 241 7.32 -16.49 -4.50
N ASN A 242 8.17 -15.46 -4.46
CA ASN A 242 7.90 -14.15 -5.05
C ASN A 242 7.80 -14.22 -6.56
N ARG A 243 8.70 -14.98 -7.20
CA ARG A 243 8.65 -15.19 -8.64
C ARG A 243 7.39 -15.92 -9.08
N PHE A 244 6.92 -16.90 -8.30
CA PHE A 244 5.67 -17.60 -8.60
C PHE A 244 4.47 -16.65 -8.49
N MET A 245 4.38 -15.89 -7.40
CA MET A 245 3.34 -14.88 -7.23
C MET A 245 3.36 -13.84 -8.36
N TYR A 246 4.54 -13.37 -8.78
CA TYR A 246 4.69 -12.49 -9.95
C TYR A 246 4.07 -13.10 -11.21
N LEU A 247 4.30 -14.39 -11.48
CA LEU A 247 3.76 -15.06 -12.68
C LEU A 247 2.24 -15.15 -12.65
N VAL A 248 1.66 -15.48 -11.49
CA VAL A 248 0.20 -15.52 -11.30
C VAL A 248 -0.41 -14.12 -11.45
N ALA A 249 0.19 -13.12 -10.80
CA ALA A 249 -0.26 -11.73 -10.88
C ALA A 249 -0.17 -11.18 -12.31
N LYS A 250 0.92 -11.47 -13.03
CA LYS A 250 1.09 -11.06 -14.43
C LYS A 250 0.02 -11.67 -15.33
N ARG A 251 -0.32 -12.95 -15.12
CA ARG A 251 -1.40 -13.63 -15.85
C ARG A 251 -2.76 -13.00 -15.54
N TYR A 252 -3.02 -12.67 -14.29
CA TYR A 252 -4.24 -11.99 -13.86
C TYR A 252 -4.41 -10.64 -14.58
N TYR A 253 -3.46 -9.71 -14.41
CA TYR A 253 -3.60 -8.37 -14.98
C TYR A 253 -3.71 -8.40 -16.49
N HIS A 254 -2.98 -9.30 -17.16
CA HIS A 254 -3.10 -9.49 -18.59
C HIS A 254 -4.53 -9.90 -19.00
N LEU A 255 -5.09 -10.94 -18.38
CA LEU A 255 -6.42 -11.44 -18.73
C LEU A 255 -7.53 -10.45 -18.39
N MET A 256 -7.52 -9.88 -17.18
CA MET A 256 -8.58 -8.96 -16.74
C MET A 256 -8.63 -7.71 -17.63
N VAL A 257 -7.47 -7.09 -17.88
CA VAL A 257 -7.39 -5.90 -18.73
C VAL A 257 -7.78 -6.22 -20.17
N GLN A 258 -7.27 -7.32 -20.73
CA GLN A 258 -7.61 -7.71 -22.11
C GLN A 258 -9.12 -7.94 -22.26
N ALA A 259 -9.74 -8.62 -21.30
CA ALA A 259 -11.17 -8.89 -21.29
C ALA A 259 -11.99 -7.61 -21.17
N ILE A 260 -11.66 -6.71 -20.23
CA ILE A 260 -12.35 -5.42 -20.05
C ILE A 260 -12.21 -4.56 -21.32
N ARG A 261 -11.01 -4.41 -21.87
CA ARG A 261 -10.79 -3.60 -23.09
C ARG A 261 -11.49 -4.16 -24.32
N LYS A 262 -11.62 -5.49 -24.42
CA LYS A 262 -12.40 -6.14 -25.48
C LYS A 262 -13.91 -5.91 -25.30
N ALA A 263 -14.40 -5.96 -24.07
CA ALA A 263 -15.81 -5.78 -23.75
C ALA A 263 -16.26 -4.31 -23.84
N HIS A 264 -15.40 -3.37 -23.44
CA HIS A 264 -15.64 -1.93 -23.49
C HIS A 264 -14.36 -1.19 -23.93
N PRO A 265 -14.15 -1.03 -25.25
CA PRO A 265 -13.01 -0.29 -25.78
C PRO A 265 -13.02 1.17 -25.33
N GLY A 266 -11.90 1.63 -24.75
CA GLY A 266 -11.74 3.01 -24.29
C GLY A 266 -12.06 3.26 -22.81
N ALA A 267 -12.68 2.30 -22.10
CA ALA A 267 -12.84 2.41 -20.66
C ALA A 267 -11.48 2.32 -19.94
N LEU A 268 -11.30 3.13 -18.90
CA LEU A 268 -10.14 3.01 -18.02
C LEU A 268 -10.24 1.74 -17.19
N VAL A 269 -9.14 0.99 -17.11
CA VAL A 269 -8.98 -0.10 -16.15
C VAL A 269 -8.22 0.41 -14.93
N LEU A 270 -8.89 0.38 -13.79
CA LEU A 270 -8.45 1.00 -12.54
C LEU A 270 -7.70 0.04 -11.62
N GLY A 271 -7.45 -1.20 -12.01
CA GLY A 271 -6.76 -2.21 -11.21
C GLY A 271 -7.67 -2.97 -10.25
N ASP A 272 -7.07 -3.67 -9.27
CA ASP A 272 -7.68 -4.68 -8.41
C ASP A 272 -7.86 -4.23 -6.95
N ARG A 273 -7.74 -2.92 -6.68
CA ARG A 273 -7.82 -2.30 -5.35
C ARG A 273 -6.92 -3.06 -4.39
N LEU A 274 -5.60 -2.94 -4.61
CA LEU A 274 -4.59 -3.54 -3.74
C LEU A 274 -4.98 -3.32 -2.27
N PRO A 275 -4.86 -4.34 -1.40
CA PRO A 275 -5.27 -4.18 -0.02
C PRO A 275 -4.40 -3.13 0.68
N LEU A 276 -4.54 -3.04 2.00
CA LEU A 276 -3.75 -2.16 2.88
C LEU A 276 -2.22 -2.26 2.63
N TYR A 277 -1.76 -3.32 1.95
CA TYR A 277 -0.39 -3.55 1.50
C TYR A 277 -0.27 -3.87 0.02
N TYR A 278 0.95 -3.70 -0.49
CA TYR A 278 1.35 -4.29 -1.75
C TYR A 278 2.69 -5.03 -1.67
N HIS A 279 2.77 -6.17 -2.36
CA HIS A 279 4.04 -6.81 -2.68
C HIS A 279 4.66 -6.10 -3.88
N GLN A 280 5.97 -5.81 -3.85
CA GLN A 280 6.62 -5.10 -4.96
C GLN A 280 6.55 -5.87 -6.27
N ASP A 281 6.73 -7.20 -6.25
CA ASP A 281 6.55 -8.03 -7.45
C ASP A 281 5.12 -8.00 -8.01
N ALA A 282 4.10 -7.77 -7.19
CA ALA A 282 2.73 -7.61 -7.71
C ALA A 282 2.59 -6.29 -8.48
N LEU A 283 3.20 -5.20 -7.98
CA LEU A 283 3.27 -3.90 -8.68
C LEU A 283 4.07 -4.00 -9.99
N LEU A 284 5.18 -4.74 -9.98
CA LEU A 284 5.95 -5.02 -11.19
C LEU A 284 5.16 -5.87 -12.19
N ALA A 285 4.28 -6.76 -11.71
CA ALA A 285 3.43 -7.59 -12.55
C ALA A 285 2.27 -6.80 -13.19
N ILE A 286 1.76 -5.75 -12.54
CA ILE A 286 0.81 -4.80 -13.13
C ILE A 286 1.37 -4.26 -14.44
N GLY A 287 2.63 -3.80 -14.43
CA GLY A 287 3.31 -3.23 -15.60
C GLY A 287 2.43 -2.22 -16.35
N ASN A 288 2.37 -2.32 -17.68
CA ASN A 288 1.56 -1.43 -18.51
C ASN A 288 0.09 -1.87 -18.69
N ASN A 289 -0.39 -2.87 -17.95
CA ASN A 289 -1.73 -3.41 -18.17
C ASN A 289 -2.82 -2.42 -17.74
N VAL A 290 -2.72 -1.83 -16.55
CA VAL A 290 -3.75 -0.93 -16.01
C VAL A 290 -3.51 0.53 -16.42
N ASP A 291 -4.57 1.33 -16.42
CA ASP A 291 -4.50 2.78 -16.71
C ASP A 291 -4.26 3.58 -15.42
N VAL A 292 -4.84 3.12 -14.31
CA VAL A 292 -4.69 3.65 -12.94
C VAL A 292 -4.44 2.48 -12.00
N ILE A 293 -3.52 2.62 -11.04
CA ILE A 293 -3.34 1.67 -9.95
C ILE A 293 -4.33 2.03 -8.85
N SER A 294 -5.16 1.09 -8.38
CA SER A 294 -6.03 1.30 -7.22
C SER A 294 -5.46 0.64 -5.98
N THR A 295 -5.67 1.27 -4.83
CA THR A 295 -5.23 0.74 -3.54
C THR A 295 -6.14 1.21 -2.41
N ASN A 296 -6.47 0.30 -1.51
CA ASN A 296 -7.01 0.60 -0.20
C ASN A 296 -5.84 0.96 0.73
N TYR A 297 -6.00 1.95 1.61
CA TYR A 297 -4.94 2.42 2.48
C TYR A 297 -5.44 2.60 3.92
N ASN A 298 -4.82 1.87 4.86
CA ASN A 298 -5.08 2.04 6.28
C ASN A 298 -4.14 3.10 6.82
N VAL A 299 -4.71 4.18 7.36
CA VAL A 299 -3.92 5.24 7.97
C VAL A 299 -3.32 4.70 9.26
N ASP A 300 -2.01 4.82 9.42
CA ASP A 300 -1.29 4.21 10.54
C ASP A 300 -1.40 4.99 11.85
N THR A 301 -1.60 6.30 11.79
CA THR A 301 -1.54 7.17 12.96
C THR A 301 -2.77 8.09 13.07
N PRO A 302 -3.25 8.39 14.28
CA PRO A 302 -4.46 9.21 14.49
C PRO A 302 -4.39 10.62 13.88
N ASP A 303 -3.19 11.13 13.62
CA ASP A 303 -2.95 12.44 13.03
C ASP A 303 -3.18 12.52 11.52
N GLY A 304 -3.54 11.42 10.87
CA GLY A 304 -3.79 11.40 9.43
C GLY A 304 -2.51 11.36 8.59
N TRP A 305 -1.36 11.02 9.17
CA TRP A 305 -0.13 10.86 8.41
C TRP A 305 -0.26 9.72 7.39
N VAL A 306 0.20 9.99 6.17
CA VAL A 306 0.28 9.02 5.09
C VAL A 306 1.75 8.81 4.77
N ALA A 307 2.26 7.60 5.01
CA ALA A 307 3.67 7.29 4.90
C ALA A 307 4.17 7.42 3.44
N PRO A 308 5.07 8.39 3.13
CA PRO A 308 5.50 8.63 1.75
C PRO A 308 6.13 7.45 1.02
N TYR A 309 6.81 6.52 1.70
CA TYR A 309 7.42 5.35 1.05
C TYR A 309 6.42 4.57 0.18
N TYR A 310 5.15 4.55 0.58
CA TYR A 310 4.10 3.78 -0.06
C TYR A 310 3.83 4.32 -1.48
N PHE A 311 3.53 5.61 -1.59
CA PHE A 311 3.18 6.24 -2.88
C PHE A 311 4.42 6.60 -3.71
N GLU A 312 5.54 6.96 -3.09
CA GLU A 312 6.83 7.09 -3.77
C GLU A 312 7.31 5.75 -4.32
N GLY A 313 7.13 4.66 -3.56
CA GLY A 313 7.47 3.31 -3.95
C GLY A 313 6.64 2.83 -5.14
N MET A 314 5.31 3.01 -5.10
CA MET A 314 4.45 2.73 -6.25
C MET A 314 4.88 3.50 -7.49
N GLN A 315 5.16 4.81 -7.37
CA GLN A 315 5.60 5.64 -8.50
C GLN A 315 6.91 5.14 -9.12
N ARG A 316 7.86 4.69 -8.28
CA ARG A 316 9.16 4.16 -8.73
C ARG A 316 9.04 2.78 -9.36
N LEU A 317 8.18 1.91 -8.84
CA LEU A 317 7.95 0.56 -9.37
C LEU A 317 7.14 0.60 -10.67
N ASN A 318 6.19 1.54 -10.78
CA ASN A 318 5.32 1.69 -11.93
C ASN A 318 4.82 3.14 -12.03
N ASP A 319 5.42 3.95 -12.93
CA ASP A 319 5.09 5.38 -13.09
C ASP A 319 3.69 5.55 -13.72
N LYS A 320 2.66 5.44 -12.88
CA LYS A 320 1.24 5.54 -13.20
C LYS A 320 0.49 6.35 -12.15
N PRO A 321 -0.68 6.92 -12.50
CA PRO A 321 -1.59 7.46 -11.50
C PRO A 321 -2.07 6.38 -10.54
N VAL A 322 -2.27 6.76 -9.28
CA VAL A 322 -2.76 5.94 -8.19
C VAL A 322 -4.09 6.52 -7.68
N LEU A 323 -5.11 5.70 -7.50
CA LEU A 323 -6.37 6.08 -6.85
C LEU A 323 -6.45 5.38 -5.49
N VAL A 324 -6.55 6.14 -4.41
CA VAL A 324 -6.84 5.56 -3.09
C VAL A 324 -8.33 5.25 -3.05
N THR A 325 -8.67 3.97 -3.05
CA THR A 325 -10.04 3.50 -3.23
C THR A 325 -10.79 3.27 -1.94
N GLU A 326 -10.07 3.14 -0.82
CA GLU A 326 -10.62 3.12 0.53
C GLU A 326 -9.62 3.74 1.49
N PHE A 327 -10.12 4.63 2.34
CA PHE A 327 -9.53 4.97 3.63
C PHE A 327 -10.68 5.30 4.59
N PHE A 328 -10.45 5.16 5.89
CA PHE A 328 -11.48 5.26 6.90
C PHE A 328 -10.92 5.78 8.22
N PHE A 329 -11.81 6.33 9.03
CA PHE A 329 -11.60 6.61 10.45
C PHE A 329 -12.89 6.27 11.18
N ALA A 330 -12.80 5.51 12.26
CA ALA A 330 -13.87 5.26 13.23
C ALA A 330 -13.57 5.97 14.56
N ALA A 331 -14.59 6.13 15.40
CA ALA A 331 -14.46 6.66 16.76
C ALA A 331 -15.24 5.81 17.76
N HIS A 332 -14.70 5.64 18.97
CA HIS A 332 -15.44 5.04 20.08
C HIS A 332 -16.65 5.89 20.50
N GLU A 333 -16.54 7.21 20.36
CA GLU A 333 -17.68 8.13 20.44
C GLU A 333 -18.59 7.96 19.20
N ASN A 334 -19.53 7.01 19.27
CA ASN A 334 -20.46 6.77 18.17
C ASN A 334 -21.92 6.61 18.61
N ARG A 335 -22.84 6.97 17.70
CA ARG A 335 -24.28 6.95 17.96
C ARG A 335 -24.95 5.62 17.60
N SER A 336 -24.25 4.75 16.87
CA SER A 336 -24.75 3.44 16.41
C SER A 336 -24.63 2.35 17.47
N GLY A 337 -23.81 2.53 18.51
CA GLY A 337 -23.51 1.51 19.53
C GLY A 337 -22.51 0.46 19.06
N ASN A 338 -21.79 0.78 17.99
CA ASN A 338 -20.81 -0.05 17.30
C ASN A 338 -19.53 -0.16 18.13
N ARG A 339 -18.93 -1.35 18.16
CA ARG A 339 -17.69 -1.59 18.92
C ARG A 339 -16.43 -1.27 18.13
N ASN A 340 -16.56 -1.13 16.80
CA ASN A 340 -15.44 -0.93 15.88
C ASN A 340 -14.50 -2.14 15.88
N GLU A 341 -15.08 -3.33 15.76
CA GLU A 341 -14.37 -4.60 15.71
C GLU A 341 -14.45 -5.21 14.30
N THR A 342 -13.35 -5.77 13.81
CA THR A 342 -13.36 -6.58 12.58
C THR A 342 -13.71 -8.01 12.92
N ALA A 343 -14.87 -8.44 12.45
CA ALA A 343 -15.52 -9.70 12.80
C ALA A 343 -15.78 -9.84 14.32
N ARG A 344 -16.82 -10.58 14.70
CA ARG A 344 -17.01 -10.98 16.10
C ARG A 344 -15.98 -12.06 16.46
N ASN A 345 -14.76 -11.62 16.74
CA ASN A 345 -13.69 -12.52 17.12
C ASN A 345 -13.87 -12.97 18.58
N LYS A 346 -13.59 -14.25 18.87
CA LYS A 346 -13.55 -14.76 20.25
C LYS A 346 -12.43 -14.10 21.08
N TYR A 347 -11.44 -13.54 20.40
CA TYR A 347 -10.36 -12.75 21.00
C TYR A 347 -10.80 -11.30 21.11
N ALA A 348 -10.70 -10.73 22.32
CA ALA A 348 -10.97 -9.30 22.54
C ALA A 348 -9.93 -8.49 21.77
N LYS A 349 -10.32 -7.92 20.62
CA LYS A 349 -9.44 -7.13 19.77
C LYS A 349 -10.01 -5.74 19.56
N PRO A 350 -9.20 -4.67 19.67
CA PRO A 350 -9.48 -3.48 18.90
C PRO A 350 -9.45 -3.86 17.41
N GLY A 351 -10.39 -3.31 16.65
CA GLY A 351 -10.41 -3.44 15.20
C GLY A 351 -9.07 -3.12 14.54
N HIS A 352 -8.78 -3.73 13.38
CA HIS A 352 -7.54 -3.44 12.65
C HIS A 352 -7.60 -2.11 11.86
N LEU A 353 -8.78 -1.53 11.74
CA LEU A 353 -9.04 -0.27 11.07
C LEU A 353 -8.82 0.91 12.03
N MET A 354 -8.30 2.03 11.52
CA MET A 354 -8.07 3.27 12.27
C MET A 354 -9.29 3.68 13.09
N THR A 355 -9.17 3.56 14.42
CA THR A 355 -10.20 3.90 15.39
C THR A 355 -9.60 4.83 16.42
N VAL A 356 -10.22 6.00 16.59
CA VAL A 356 -9.84 7.02 17.59
C VAL A 356 -10.90 7.10 18.69
N THR A 357 -10.72 7.98 19.66
CA THR A 357 -11.64 8.06 20.80
C THR A 357 -12.84 8.93 20.47
N THR A 358 -12.61 10.12 19.90
CA THR A 358 -13.65 11.14 19.72
C THR A 358 -13.99 11.41 18.25
N GLN A 359 -15.17 11.95 18.00
CA GLN A 359 -15.57 12.41 16.67
C GLN A 359 -14.71 13.60 16.17
N ALA A 360 -14.18 14.41 17.09
CA ALA A 360 -13.26 15.50 16.76
C ALA A 360 -11.90 14.97 16.25
N GLU A 361 -11.33 13.97 16.93
CA GLU A 361 -10.11 13.28 16.47
C GLU A 361 -10.35 12.61 15.11
N ARG A 362 -11.53 12.00 14.93
CA ARG A 362 -11.92 11.32 13.69
C ARG A 362 -11.94 12.30 12.51
N ALA A 363 -12.55 13.47 12.71
CA ALA A 363 -12.60 14.53 11.72
C ALA A 363 -11.22 15.12 11.43
N TRP A 364 -10.39 15.31 12.45
CA TRP A 364 -9.04 15.83 12.31
C TRP A 364 -8.13 14.89 11.52
N GLY A 365 -8.06 13.61 11.91
CA GLY A 365 -7.27 12.59 11.23
C GLY A 365 -7.74 12.33 9.80
N ALA A 366 -9.05 12.21 9.58
CA ALA A 366 -9.62 12.00 8.23
C ALA A 366 -9.33 13.19 7.29
N GLY A 367 -9.46 14.43 7.79
CA GLY A 367 -9.13 15.63 7.04
C GLY A 367 -7.64 15.71 6.69
N ASN A 368 -6.76 15.43 7.65
CA ASN A 368 -5.32 15.42 7.42
C ASN A 368 -4.89 14.30 6.44
N ALA A 369 -5.49 13.12 6.52
CA ALA A 369 -5.22 12.03 5.57
C ALA A 369 -5.60 12.43 4.14
N MET A 370 -6.80 13.00 3.94
CA MET A 370 -7.24 13.50 2.65
C MET A 370 -6.31 14.60 2.09
N LEU A 371 -5.84 15.51 2.96
CA LEU A 371 -4.84 16.52 2.61
C LEU A 371 -3.51 15.88 2.19
N ASN A 372 -3.02 14.90 2.96
CA ASN A 372 -1.76 14.22 2.71
C ASN A 372 -1.79 13.41 1.41
N PHE A 373 -2.91 12.73 1.09
CA PHE A 373 -3.08 12.06 -0.21
C PHE A 373 -2.93 13.03 -1.37
N ALA A 374 -3.57 14.21 -1.30
CA ALA A 374 -3.50 15.21 -2.37
C ALA A 374 -2.07 15.75 -2.58
N ARG A 375 -1.19 15.69 -1.58
CA ARG A 375 0.21 16.13 -1.68
C ARG A 375 1.12 15.16 -2.46
N PHE A 376 0.65 13.98 -2.83
CA PHE A 376 1.41 13.07 -3.69
C PHE A 376 1.13 13.34 -5.18
N PRO A 377 2.16 13.54 -6.02
CA PRO A 377 1.97 13.87 -7.44
C PRO A 377 1.42 12.72 -8.28
N ASN A 378 1.44 11.49 -7.79
CA ASN A 378 0.86 10.32 -8.45
C ASN A 378 -0.53 9.95 -7.94
N VAL A 379 -1.01 10.51 -6.82
CA VAL A 379 -2.33 10.16 -6.27
C VAL A 379 -3.39 11.04 -6.92
N VAL A 380 -4.26 10.47 -7.75
CA VAL A 380 -5.29 11.21 -8.52
C VAL A 380 -6.65 11.30 -7.83
N GLY A 381 -6.74 10.81 -6.59
CA GLY A 381 -7.97 10.83 -5.82
C GLY A 381 -7.89 9.97 -4.56
N ALA A 382 -8.86 10.17 -3.66
CA ALA A 382 -9.06 9.35 -2.47
C ALA A 382 -10.56 9.18 -2.18
N HIS A 383 -10.95 7.95 -1.86
CA HIS A 383 -12.35 7.56 -1.62
C HIS A 383 -12.56 7.13 -0.18
N TRP A 384 -13.50 7.78 0.49
CA TRP A 384 -13.91 7.46 1.85
C TRP A 384 -14.70 6.15 1.89
N PHE A 385 -14.33 5.25 2.80
CA PHE A 385 -15.11 4.06 3.13
C PHE A 385 -15.75 4.31 4.51
N GLN A 386 -17.07 4.52 4.63
CA GLN A 386 -18.14 4.42 3.62
C GLN A 386 -19.30 5.38 3.91
N TYR A 387 -20.38 5.33 3.12
CA TYR A 387 -21.51 6.27 3.25
C TYR A 387 -22.21 6.22 4.61
N CYS A 388 -22.61 5.03 5.08
CA CYS A 388 -23.34 4.84 6.33
C CYS A 388 -22.55 3.98 7.32
N ASP A 389 -22.82 4.14 8.61
CA ASP A 389 -22.34 3.22 9.64
C ASP A 389 -22.77 1.78 9.32
N GLU A 390 -21.94 0.84 9.74
CA GLU A 390 -22.25 -0.57 9.64
C GLU A 390 -23.36 -0.97 10.62
N PRO A 391 -24.07 -2.08 10.35
CA PRO A 391 -25.15 -2.52 11.22
C PRO A 391 -24.68 -2.73 12.66
N LEU A 392 -25.52 -2.36 13.64
CA LEU A 392 -25.28 -2.67 15.04
C LEU A 392 -25.09 -4.18 15.24
N GLY A 393 -24.01 -4.54 15.94
CA GLY A 393 -23.58 -5.92 16.13
C GLY A 393 -23.04 -6.57 14.85
N GLY A 394 -22.77 -5.78 13.81
CA GLY A 394 -21.97 -6.14 12.65
C GLY A 394 -22.72 -6.60 11.41
N ARG A 395 -22.00 -6.56 10.29
CA ARG A 395 -22.33 -7.16 8.99
C ARG A 395 -22.34 -8.70 9.08
N GLU A 396 -22.52 -9.38 7.96
CA GLU A 396 -22.57 -10.86 7.89
C GLU A 396 -21.25 -11.52 8.33
N ASP A 397 -20.11 -10.86 8.10
CA ASP A 397 -18.79 -11.27 8.59
C ASP A 397 -18.51 -10.81 10.04
N GLY A 398 -19.44 -10.07 10.64
CA GLY A 398 -19.39 -9.59 12.01
C GLY A 398 -18.68 -8.25 12.20
N GLU A 399 -18.21 -7.60 11.14
CA GLU A 399 -17.58 -6.28 11.21
C GLU A 399 -18.60 -5.17 11.55
N ASP A 400 -18.30 -4.31 12.53
CA ASP A 400 -19.27 -3.39 13.16
C ASP A 400 -18.78 -1.95 13.42
N TYR A 401 -18.16 -1.28 12.46
CA TYR A 401 -17.59 0.06 12.64
C TYR A 401 -18.57 1.24 12.44
N ASN A 402 -18.30 2.36 13.09
CA ASN A 402 -18.98 3.66 12.88
C ASN A 402 -18.32 4.55 11.82
N MET A 403 -17.74 3.97 10.78
CA MET A 403 -17.01 4.73 9.76
C MET A 403 -17.91 5.46 8.74
N GLY A 404 -19.22 5.54 8.95
CA GLY A 404 -20.15 6.23 8.06
C GLY A 404 -20.00 7.75 8.07
N LEU A 405 -20.32 8.42 6.96
CA LEU A 405 -20.61 9.86 6.97
C LEU A 405 -21.92 10.15 7.72
N ILE A 406 -22.83 9.18 7.73
CA ILE A 406 -24.09 9.20 8.49
C ILE A 406 -24.20 7.96 9.38
N ASP A 407 -24.95 8.09 10.48
CA ASP A 407 -25.32 6.94 11.32
C ASP A 407 -26.50 6.14 10.74
N THR A 408 -26.87 5.02 11.40
CA THR A 408 -28.00 4.17 10.95
C THR A 408 -29.36 4.86 10.98
N ALA A 409 -29.47 6.02 11.65
CA ALA A 409 -30.66 6.85 11.74
C ALA A 409 -30.68 8.01 10.71
N ASN A 410 -29.83 7.94 9.68
CA ASN A 410 -29.71 8.97 8.63
C ASN A 410 -29.29 10.35 9.17
N ARG A 411 -28.52 10.39 10.26
CA ARG A 411 -27.98 11.65 10.79
C ARG A 411 -26.51 11.79 10.43
N PRO A 412 -26.08 12.91 9.80
CA PRO A 412 -24.68 13.18 9.53
C PRO A 412 -23.84 13.20 10.80
N TYR A 413 -22.60 12.75 10.73
CA TYR A 413 -21.58 13.06 11.72
C TYR A 413 -21.00 14.44 11.41
N GLU A 414 -21.45 15.44 12.16
CA GLU A 414 -21.27 16.86 11.82
C GLU A 414 -19.80 17.26 11.70
N GLU A 415 -18.92 16.74 12.56
CA GLU A 415 -17.50 17.10 12.57
C GLU A 415 -16.78 16.63 11.29
N VAL A 416 -16.92 15.35 10.93
CA VAL A 416 -16.22 14.77 9.76
C VAL A 416 -16.80 15.29 8.44
N THR A 417 -18.13 15.46 8.38
CA THR A 417 -18.78 16.03 7.19
C THR A 417 -18.38 17.50 6.99
N GLU A 418 -18.30 18.29 8.06
CA GLU A 418 -17.81 19.67 8.01
C GLU A 418 -16.33 19.77 7.62
N ALA A 419 -15.49 18.83 8.08
CA ALA A 419 -14.09 18.75 7.67
C ALA A 419 -13.96 18.51 6.16
N PHE A 420 -14.71 17.56 5.60
CA PHE A 420 -14.73 17.32 4.15
C PHE A 420 -15.31 18.48 3.37
N ARG A 421 -16.41 19.08 3.82
CA ARG A 421 -17.03 20.25 3.18
C ARG A 421 -16.04 21.42 3.02
N LYS A 422 -15.19 21.64 4.02
CA LYS A 422 -14.14 22.69 3.98
C LYS A 422 -12.96 22.32 3.10
N LEU A 423 -12.52 21.06 3.14
CA LEU A 423 -11.28 20.61 2.51
C LEU A 423 -11.45 20.27 1.03
N ASN A 424 -12.52 19.56 0.67
CA ASN A 424 -12.73 19.03 -0.68
C ASN A 424 -12.58 20.07 -1.81
N PRO A 425 -13.11 21.32 -1.69
CA PRO A 425 -12.97 22.33 -2.75
C PRO A 425 -11.55 22.81 -3.03
N VAL A 426 -10.58 22.59 -2.11
CA VAL A 426 -9.20 23.06 -2.26
C VAL A 426 -8.22 21.94 -2.67
N LEU A 427 -8.64 20.68 -2.67
CA LEU A 427 -7.76 19.53 -2.92
C LEU A 427 -7.11 19.56 -4.31
N GLU A 428 -7.84 19.94 -5.36
CA GLU A 428 -7.27 20.10 -6.70
C GLU A 428 -6.15 21.15 -6.73
N THR A 429 -6.30 22.24 -5.98
CA THR A 429 -5.27 23.27 -5.91
C THR A 429 -4.04 22.73 -5.21
N ILE A 430 -4.21 22.03 -4.09
CA ILE A 430 -3.11 21.42 -3.33
C ILE A 430 -2.39 20.38 -4.20
N HIS A 431 -3.16 19.53 -4.88
CA HIS A 431 -2.63 18.48 -5.74
C HIS A 431 -1.85 19.03 -6.93
N LYS A 432 -2.32 20.12 -7.55
CA LYS A 432 -1.56 20.83 -8.59
C LYS A 432 -0.17 21.27 -8.14
N TRP A 433 0.02 21.58 -6.85
CA TRP A 433 1.30 22.01 -6.28
C TRP A 433 2.06 20.89 -5.54
N SER A 434 1.56 19.65 -5.56
CA SER A 434 2.17 18.48 -4.91
C SER A 434 3.65 18.29 -5.24
N ARG A 435 4.05 18.53 -6.48
CA ARG A 435 5.47 18.46 -6.91
C ARG A 435 6.39 19.42 -6.16
N THR A 436 5.88 20.59 -5.76
CA THR A 436 6.67 21.61 -5.04
C THR A 436 6.69 21.41 -3.53
N ALA A 437 5.77 20.59 -3.00
CA ALA A 437 5.64 20.33 -1.57
C ALA A 437 6.64 19.26 -1.07
N VAL A 438 7.16 18.41 -1.96
CA VAL A 438 8.23 17.47 -1.61
C VAL A 438 9.54 18.27 -1.52
N VAL A 439 9.96 18.63 -0.30
CA VAL A 439 11.35 19.00 -0.03
C VAL A 439 12.19 17.75 -0.25
N GLN A 440 12.50 17.45 -1.51
CA GLN A 440 13.58 16.53 -1.80
C GLN A 440 14.85 17.24 -1.34
N LEU A 441 15.46 16.73 -0.27
CA LEU A 441 16.90 16.90 -0.14
C LEU A 441 17.48 16.46 -1.50
N PRO A 442 18.35 17.28 -2.13
CA PRO A 442 18.91 16.93 -3.43
C PRO A 442 19.40 15.48 -3.36
N PRO A 443 19.07 14.62 -4.34
CA PRO A 443 19.69 13.30 -4.39
C PRO A 443 21.20 13.51 -4.30
N ASP A 444 21.89 12.72 -3.46
CA ASP A 444 23.34 12.80 -3.46
C ASP A 444 23.81 12.51 -4.88
N ASP A 445 24.52 13.47 -5.49
CA ASP A 445 25.15 13.35 -6.80
C ASP A 445 26.24 12.25 -6.83
N ASP A 446 26.43 11.50 -5.73
CA ASP A 446 27.28 10.31 -5.71
C ASP A 446 26.46 9.01 -5.89
N ASN A 447 26.68 8.35 -7.02
CA ASN A 447 26.19 6.99 -7.28
C ASN A 447 26.67 5.97 -6.22
N GLU A 448 27.59 6.33 -5.33
CA GLU A 448 28.19 5.49 -4.30
C GLU A 448 27.57 5.64 -2.90
N GLY A 449 26.73 6.67 -2.65
CA GLY A 449 26.12 6.89 -1.34
C GLY A 449 27.13 7.27 -0.24
N THR A 450 28.23 7.91 -0.65
CA THR A 450 29.34 8.33 0.23
C THR A 450 29.05 9.63 0.98
N GLY A 451 27.96 10.33 0.64
CA GLY A 451 27.38 11.42 1.44
C GLY A 451 28.33 12.60 1.65
N LYS A 452 28.67 13.34 0.58
CA LYS A 452 29.51 14.55 0.68
C LYS A 452 28.90 15.66 1.54
N ARG A 453 27.57 15.68 1.72
CA ARG A 453 26.86 16.69 2.52
C ARG A 453 26.33 16.06 3.81
N ALA A 454 26.60 16.72 4.94
CA ALA A 454 26.05 16.31 6.22
C ALA A 454 24.51 16.44 6.21
N VAL A 455 23.81 15.36 6.62
CA VAL A 455 22.35 15.36 6.76
C VAL A 455 21.98 15.90 8.14
N PRO A 456 21.13 16.92 8.26
CA PRO A 456 20.68 17.40 9.55
C PRO A 456 19.70 16.40 10.18
N ILE A 457 19.94 16.00 11.43
CA ILE A 457 18.95 15.31 12.27
C ILE A 457 18.45 16.33 13.28
N PHE A 458 17.15 16.60 13.25
CA PHE A 458 16.57 17.70 14.02
C PHE A 458 16.28 17.30 15.47
N ARG A 459 16.35 18.29 16.36
CA ARG A 459 16.02 18.12 17.76
C ARG A 459 14.51 17.92 17.90
N ALA A 460 14.08 16.90 18.63
CA ALA A 460 12.66 16.73 18.95
C ALA A 460 12.19 17.88 19.85
N SER A 461 11.14 18.60 19.42
CA SER A 461 10.59 19.76 20.14
C SER A 461 10.12 19.39 21.55
N THR A 462 9.50 18.22 21.67
CA THR A 462 9.10 17.58 22.92
C THR A 462 9.85 16.25 23.07
N PRO A 463 10.04 15.74 24.31
CA PRO A 463 10.42 14.35 24.50
C PRO A 463 9.40 13.42 23.79
N ILE A 464 9.91 12.41 23.10
CA ILE A 464 9.11 11.34 22.50
C ILE A 464 9.04 10.20 23.52
N ASP A 465 7.83 9.78 23.87
CA ASP A 465 7.60 8.65 24.77
C ASP A 465 7.50 7.37 23.96
N VAL A 466 8.59 6.61 23.88
CA VAL A 466 8.62 5.38 23.07
C VAL A 466 7.83 4.20 23.65
N THR A 467 6.87 4.45 24.55
CA THR A 467 6.08 3.43 25.24
C THR A 467 4.57 3.62 25.11
N ASP A 468 4.13 4.69 24.46
CA ASP A 468 2.74 5.15 24.45
C ASP A 468 1.87 4.52 23.33
N GLN A 469 2.44 3.67 22.49
CA GLN A 469 1.79 3.07 21.30
C GLN A 469 1.35 4.11 20.26
N SER A 470 1.98 5.28 20.25
CA SER A 470 1.68 6.39 19.36
C SER A 470 2.92 6.76 18.55
N LEU A 471 2.69 7.52 17.48
CA LEU A 471 3.74 8.27 16.81
C LEU A 471 3.33 9.74 16.64
N VAL A 472 2.22 10.19 17.23
CA VAL A 472 1.62 11.53 17.03
C VAL A 472 2.59 12.65 17.43
N GLU A 473 3.40 12.42 18.45
CA GLU A 473 4.42 13.32 18.98
C GLU A 473 5.64 13.51 18.06
N TRP A 474 5.79 12.67 17.03
CA TRP A 474 6.80 12.85 15.99
C TRP A 474 6.39 13.96 15.00
N ASP A 475 7.27 14.95 14.81
CA ASP A 475 7.26 15.82 13.64
C ASP A 475 7.73 15.01 12.42
N LYS A 476 6.79 14.29 11.80
CA LYS A 476 7.08 13.32 10.73
C LYS A 476 7.60 13.99 9.46
N GLU A 477 7.21 15.24 9.18
CA GLU A 477 7.74 15.99 8.03
C GLU A 477 9.23 16.32 8.23
N ARG A 478 9.65 16.75 9.43
CA ARG A 478 11.05 17.13 9.69
C ARG A 478 11.96 15.96 10.04
N SER A 479 11.43 14.91 10.69
CA SER A 479 12.23 13.78 11.17
C SER A 479 12.50 12.71 10.11
N ARG A 480 11.71 12.66 9.02
CA ARG A 480 11.88 11.68 7.95
C ARG A 480 13.23 11.85 7.28
N VAL A 481 14.06 10.80 7.30
CA VAL A 481 15.30 10.73 6.53
C VAL A 481 15.04 10.10 5.16
N THR A 482 15.53 10.74 4.11
CA THR A 482 15.34 10.32 2.71
C THR A 482 16.65 9.79 2.09
N GLY A 483 16.58 9.24 0.88
CA GLY A 483 17.75 8.75 0.15
C GLY A 483 18.08 7.26 0.35
N PHE A 484 17.17 6.47 0.92
CA PHE A 484 17.32 5.02 1.03
C PHE A 484 17.36 4.34 -0.34
N ARG A 485 18.15 3.27 -0.43
CA ARG A 485 18.36 2.45 -1.63
C ARG A 485 17.98 1.00 -1.35
N ALA A 486 17.42 0.32 -2.33
CA ALA A 486 17.12 -1.11 -2.32
C ALA A 486 17.73 -1.77 -3.58
N PRO A 487 17.96 -3.10 -3.58
CA PRO A 487 18.40 -3.81 -4.78
C PRO A 487 17.39 -3.67 -5.91
N GLU A 488 17.85 -3.35 -7.12
CA GLU A 488 16.97 -3.35 -8.30
C GLU A 488 16.39 -4.76 -8.54
N PRO A 489 15.12 -4.88 -8.99
CA PRO A 489 14.19 -3.79 -9.36
C PRO A 489 13.38 -3.22 -8.19
N TYR A 490 13.66 -3.63 -6.96
CA TYR A 490 12.92 -3.21 -5.78
C TYR A 490 13.27 -1.78 -5.33
N VAL A 491 12.41 -1.24 -4.49
CA VAL A 491 12.49 0.11 -3.93
C VAL A 491 12.41 0.04 -2.40
N PRO A 492 12.81 1.10 -1.67
CA PRO A 492 12.60 1.18 -0.23
C PRO A 492 11.15 0.87 0.15
N PHE A 493 10.98 0.08 1.20
CA PHE A 493 9.69 -0.46 1.64
C PHE A 493 9.22 0.12 2.98
N GLY A 494 9.86 1.19 3.45
CA GLY A 494 9.48 1.90 4.66
C GLY A 494 10.09 3.30 4.71
N ASP A 495 9.51 4.13 5.56
CA ASP A 495 10.07 5.41 5.98
C ASP A 495 10.80 5.24 7.32
N VAL A 496 11.94 5.92 7.45
CA VAL A 496 12.70 6.00 8.69
C VAL A 496 12.70 7.44 9.16
N HIS A 497 12.43 7.62 10.45
CA HIS A 497 12.43 8.90 11.13
C HIS A 497 13.55 8.91 12.17
N LEU A 498 14.32 10.00 12.22
CA LEU A 498 15.37 10.22 13.20
C LEU A 498 15.18 11.58 13.86
N ALA A 499 15.30 11.62 15.18
CA ALA A 499 15.32 12.85 15.96
C ALA A 499 16.28 12.70 17.13
N TRP A 500 16.72 13.81 17.74
CA TRP A 500 17.61 13.75 18.89
C TRP A 500 17.17 14.69 20.01
N ARG A 501 17.62 14.38 21.23
CA ARG A 501 17.64 15.28 22.39
C ARG A 501 18.93 15.02 23.18
N PRO A 502 19.33 15.88 24.14
CA PRO A 502 20.55 15.66 24.91
C PRO A 502 20.69 14.25 25.49
N GLU A 503 19.58 13.68 25.94
CA GLU A 503 19.48 12.33 26.50
C GLU A 503 19.70 11.18 25.50
N GLY A 504 19.58 11.40 24.18
CA GLY A 504 19.79 10.34 23.20
C GLY A 504 19.13 10.55 21.83
N LEU A 505 19.20 9.51 21.03
CA LEU A 505 18.68 9.44 19.67
C LEU A 505 17.37 8.67 19.63
N TYR A 506 16.38 9.21 18.93
CA TYR A 506 15.12 8.54 18.61
C TYR A 506 15.17 8.03 17.18
N LEU A 507 14.61 6.84 16.97
CA LEU A 507 14.38 6.23 15.67
C LEU A 507 12.95 5.74 15.59
N ALA A 508 12.23 6.05 14.51
CA ALA A 508 10.98 5.36 14.18
C ALA A 508 11.01 4.83 12.75
N SER A 509 10.21 3.81 12.49
CA SER A 509 10.05 3.19 11.18
C SER A 509 8.57 2.91 10.93
N LEU A 510 8.07 3.34 9.78
CA LEU A 510 6.79 2.94 9.21
C LEU A 510 7.09 2.12 7.96
N ALA A 511 6.91 0.81 7.99
CA ALA A 511 7.31 -0.08 6.92
C ALA A 511 6.22 -1.08 6.57
N ASN A 512 6.30 -1.59 5.35
CA ASN A 512 5.43 -2.67 4.88
C ASN A 512 6.17 -4.01 4.91
N THR A 513 5.64 -5.01 5.61
CA THR A 513 6.17 -6.37 5.62
C THR A 513 5.12 -7.39 6.04
N PHE A 514 5.16 -8.58 5.45
CA PHE A 514 4.34 -9.71 5.86
C PHE A 514 5.20 -10.83 6.45
N VAL A 515 4.65 -11.63 7.36
CA VAL A 515 5.31 -12.82 7.90
C VAL A 515 4.30 -13.93 8.12
N ASP A 516 4.69 -15.13 7.75
CA ASP A 516 3.97 -16.37 7.99
C ASP A 516 4.92 -17.35 8.70
N PRO A 517 5.00 -17.29 10.03
CA PRO A 517 5.96 -18.10 10.78
C PRO A 517 5.82 -19.60 10.47
N ALA A 518 4.60 -20.09 10.21
CA ALA A 518 4.34 -21.49 9.93
C ALA A 518 5.00 -22.01 8.64
N PHE A 519 5.29 -21.10 7.69
CA PHE A 519 5.95 -21.41 6.43
C PHE A 519 7.48 -21.60 6.54
N LEU A 520 8.09 -21.21 7.67
CA LEU A 520 9.51 -21.41 7.95
C LEU A 520 9.75 -22.73 8.71
N ALA A 521 10.81 -23.46 8.37
CA ALA A 521 11.21 -24.68 9.06
C ALA A 521 12.16 -24.37 10.24
N TYR A 522 11.59 -24.11 11.41
CA TYR A 522 12.34 -23.90 12.64
C TYR A 522 11.70 -24.63 13.83
N THR A 523 12.47 -24.79 14.89
CA THR A 523 12.01 -25.29 16.20
C THR A 523 12.49 -24.35 17.29
N GLY A 524 11.67 -24.13 18.31
CA GLY A 524 11.97 -23.19 19.38
C GLY A 524 11.80 -21.74 18.95
N GLU A 525 12.78 -20.89 19.23
CA GLU A 525 12.71 -19.46 18.91
C GLU A 525 12.82 -19.20 17.41
N PHE A 526 12.03 -18.23 16.92
CA PHE A 526 12.09 -17.84 15.52
C PHE A 526 13.51 -17.32 15.17
N PRO A 527 14.16 -17.83 14.11
CA PRO A 527 15.55 -17.48 13.81
C PRO A 527 15.73 -15.98 13.52
N ARG A 528 16.59 -15.31 14.29
CA ARG A 528 16.86 -13.87 14.14
C ARG A 528 17.36 -13.47 12.75
N CYS A 529 18.00 -14.38 12.01
CA CYS A 529 18.43 -14.12 10.63
C CYS A 529 17.26 -14.01 9.63
N GLU A 530 16.07 -14.48 10.00
CA GLU A 530 14.83 -14.40 9.19
C GLU A 530 13.89 -13.28 9.68
N ALA A 531 14.20 -12.63 10.79
CA ALA A 531 13.34 -11.63 11.39
C ALA A 531 13.45 -10.29 10.66
N PHE A 532 12.38 -9.50 10.70
CA PHE A 532 12.47 -8.08 10.35
C PHE A 532 13.49 -7.41 11.27
N ARG A 533 14.41 -6.65 10.69
CA ARG A 533 15.56 -6.08 11.38
C ARG A 533 15.80 -4.63 10.99
N ILE A 534 16.06 -3.78 11.97
CA ILE A 534 16.56 -2.42 11.78
C ILE A 534 17.97 -2.35 12.40
N ASP A 535 18.98 -2.14 11.57
CA ASP A 535 20.36 -1.94 11.99
C ASP A 535 20.71 -0.44 11.96
N LEU A 536 21.06 0.12 13.10
CA LEU A 536 21.62 1.47 13.24
C LEU A 536 23.12 1.37 13.51
N LYS A 537 23.94 1.88 12.60
CA LYS A 537 25.37 2.12 12.81
C LYS A 537 25.56 3.60 13.16
N SER A 538 26.34 3.88 14.19
CA SER A 538 26.72 5.24 14.58
C SER A 538 28.18 5.26 15.03
N THR A 539 28.97 6.17 14.47
CA THR A 539 30.35 6.43 14.89
C THR A 539 30.40 7.81 15.53
N VAL A 540 30.79 7.84 16.80
CA VAL A 540 30.90 9.05 17.61
C VAL A 540 32.30 9.08 18.21
N GLN A 541 33.01 10.20 18.06
CA GLN A 541 34.39 10.37 18.55
C GLN A 541 35.37 9.27 18.09
N GLY A 542 35.17 8.73 16.88
CA GLY A 542 36.02 7.69 16.29
C GLY A 542 35.69 6.26 16.71
N GLU A 543 34.70 6.06 17.59
CA GLU A 543 34.25 4.73 18.01
C GLU A 543 32.91 4.37 17.36
N THR A 544 32.89 3.26 16.60
CA THR A 544 31.68 2.75 15.97
C THR A 544 30.90 1.84 16.90
N ARG A 545 29.60 2.08 16.96
CA ARG A 545 28.62 1.27 17.68
C ARG A 545 27.50 0.87 16.73
N ARG A 546 27.00 -0.34 16.91
CA ARG A 546 25.89 -0.89 16.12
C ARG A 546 24.77 -1.29 17.04
N PHE A 547 23.55 -0.90 16.71
CA PHE A 547 22.33 -1.27 17.39
C PHE A 547 21.45 -2.04 16.41
N ALA A 548 20.95 -3.20 16.81
CA ALA A 548 20.06 -4.00 15.97
C ALA A 548 18.75 -4.24 16.71
N VAL A 549 17.66 -3.76 16.13
CA VAL A 549 16.30 -4.08 16.55
C VAL A 549 15.81 -5.25 15.72
N TYR A 550 15.44 -6.36 16.37
CA TYR A 550 14.79 -7.50 15.73
C TYR A 550 13.32 -7.55 16.16
N LEU A 551 12.43 -7.79 15.20
CA LEU A 551 11.00 -7.99 15.45
C LEU A 551 10.68 -9.46 15.22
N VAL A 552 10.58 -10.22 16.31
CA VAL A 552 10.57 -11.68 16.26
C VAL A 552 9.16 -12.20 16.53
N PRO A 553 8.56 -12.98 15.61
CA PRO A 553 7.31 -13.69 15.88
C PRO A 553 7.46 -14.64 17.07
N ALA A 554 6.48 -14.62 17.96
CA ALA A 554 6.40 -15.53 19.10
C ALA A 554 4.97 -16.02 19.26
N ASP A 555 4.81 -17.33 19.43
CA ASP A 555 3.50 -17.95 19.62
C ASP A 555 2.73 -17.26 20.76
N ASN A 556 1.52 -16.83 20.46
CA ASN A 556 0.62 -16.21 21.39
C ASN A 556 -0.83 -16.53 20.95
N PRO A 557 -1.46 -17.54 21.57
CA PRO A 557 -2.79 -18.00 21.17
C PRO A 557 -3.91 -16.99 21.47
N ASP A 558 -3.62 -15.93 22.23
CA ASP A 558 -4.55 -14.84 22.51
C ASP A 558 -4.67 -13.86 21.33
N PHE A 559 -3.71 -13.92 20.39
CA PHE A 559 -3.78 -13.19 19.13
C PHE A 559 -4.44 -14.08 18.05
N PRO A 560 -5.31 -13.53 17.18
CA PRO A 560 -5.98 -14.25 16.09
C PRO A 560 -5.05 -14.93 15.09
N ASP A 561 -3.89 -14.32 14.83
CA ASP A 561 -2.89 -14.90 13.93
C ASP A 561 -2.08 -16.01 14.64
N GLY A 562 -2.33 -16.23 15.93
CA GLY A 562 -1.67 -17.23 16.77
C GLY A 562 -0.28 -16.81 17.27
N PHE A 563 0.16 -15.58 16.95
CA PHE A 563 1.44 -15.04 17.37
C PHE A 563 1.39 -13.53 17.63
N GLU A 564 2.36 -13.05 18.40
CA GLU A 564 2.68 -11.64 18.55
C GLU A 564 4.07 -11.34 17.99
N ILE A 565 4.39 -10.08 17.76
CA ILE A 565 5.71 -9.63 17.32
C ILE A 565 6.45 -8.99 18.50
N ARG A 566 7.55 -9.61 18.95
CA ARG A 566 8.33 -9.14 20.10
C ARG A 566 9.59 -8.39 19.65
N PRO A 567 9.80 -7.13 20.10
CA PRO A 567 11.03 -6.41 19.83
C PRO A 567 12.20 -6.92 20.70
N LEU A 568 13.39 -7.01 20.09
CA LEU A 568 14.65 -7.29 20.78
C LEU A 568 15.70 -6.26 20.36
N LEU A 569 16.44 -5.71 21.32
CA LEU A 569 17.54 -4.78 21.06
C LEU A 569 18.89 -5.42 21.37
N PHE A 570 19.84 -5.29 20.44
CA PHE A 570 21.23 -5.69 20.63
C PHE A 570 22.18 -4.53 20.35
N GLN A 571 23.30 -4.49 21.06
CA GLN A 571 24.41 -3.59 20.81
C GLN A 571 25.66 -4.40 20.44
N SER A 572 26.42 -3.94 19.46
CA SER A 572 27.74 -4.47 19.13
C SER A 572 28.73 -3.31 19.01
N LEU A 573 29.92 -3.53 19.58
CA LEU A 573 31.08 -2.66 19.41
C LEU A 573 32.02 -3.31 18.39
N ASP A 574 32.81 -2.52 17.66
CA ASP A 574 33.72 -3.08 16.66
C ASP A 574 34.63 -4.17 17.27
N GLY A 575 34.66 -5.33 16.61
CA GLY A 575 35.43 -6.50 17.05
C GLY A 575 34.81 -7.30 18.22
N LYS A 576 33.66 -6.90 18.76
CA LYS A 576 32.98 -7.59 19.87
C LYS A 576 31.66 -8.25 19.43
N PRO A 577 31.30 -9.41 20.02
CA PRO A 577 30.02 -10.05 19.74
C PRO A 577 28.85 -9.13 20.15
N PRO A 578 27.68 -9.25 19.49
CA PRO A 578 26.49 -8.51 19.90
C PRO A 578 26.01 -8.93 21.30
N GLU A 579 25.75 -7.95 22.15
CA GLU A 579 25.20 -8.10 23.50
C GLU A 579 23.75 -7.63 23.52
N ARG A 580 22.89 -8.32 24.29
CA ARG A 580 21.48 -7.95 24.41
C ARG A 580 21.33 -6.75 25.35
N VAL A 581 20.56 -5.76 24.94
CA VAL A 581 20.21 -4.58 25.73
C VAL A 581 18.74 -4.71 26.19
N PRO A 582 18.37 -4.23 27.40
CA PRO A 582 16.97 -4.24 27.82
C PRO A 582 16.07 -3.47 26.83
N THR A 583 15.07 -4.16 26.28
CA THR A 583 14.12 -3.59 25.32
C THR A 583 13.11 -2.64 25.96
N ALA A 584 12.66 -2.94 27.19
CA ALA A 584 11.63 -2.16 27.87
C ALA A 584 12.03 -0.68 28.02
N GLY A 585 11.11 0.21 27.65
CA GLY A 585 11.34 1.66 27.63
C GLY A 585 12.33 2.13 26.56
N ARG A 586 12.73 1.27 25.62
CA ARG A 586 13.69 1.59 24.55
C ARG A 586 13.23 1.20 23.16
N VAL A 587 12.44 0.15 22.99
CA VAL A 587 11.91 -0.20 21.67
C VAL A 587 10.48 -0.66 21.84
N GLN A 588 9.59 -0.07 21.06
CA GLN A 588 8.19 -0.43 21.02
C GLN A 588 7.77 -0.66 19.57
N ARG A 589 7.12 -1.80 19.34
CA ARG A 589 6.36 -2.05 18.12
C ARG A 589 4.92 -1.64 18.39
N LEU A 590 4.38 -0.74 17.59
CA LEU A 590 3.00 -0.30 17.75
C LEU A 590 2.06 -1.49 17.48
N ASP A 591 0.98 -1.59 18.26
CA ASP A 591 -0.03 -2.63 18.07
C ASP A 591 -0.88 -2.37 16.83
N LYS A 592 -0.34 -2.80 15.69
CA LYS A 592 -0.96 -2.74 14.37
C LYS A 592 -1.07 -4.13 13.78
N SER A 593 -2.08 -4.39 12.97
CA SER A 593 -2.13 -5.63 12.20
C SER A 593 -1.02 -5.65 11.17
N LEU A 594 -0.42 -6.82 10.96
CA LEU A 594 0.34 -7.04 9.72
C LEU A 594 -0.58 -6.79 8.52
N PRO A 595 -0.02 -6.35 7.38
CA PRO A 595 1.42 -6.20 7.08
C PRO A 595 2.02 -4.81 7.39
N HIS A 596 1.35 -3.99 8.20
CA HIS A 596 1.88 -2.70 8.64
C HIS A 596 2.83 -2.91 9.82
N MET A 597 4.06 -2.39 9.69
CA MET A 597 5.08 -2.49 10.72
C MET A 597 5.52 -1.11 11.15
N ALA A 598 5.00 -0.68 12.30
CA ALA A 598 5.36 0.56 12.97
C ALA A 598 6.19 0.26 14.22
N VAL A 599 7.39 0.84 14.29
CA VAL A 599 8.31 0.67 15.41
C VAL A 599 8.93 2.00 15.77
N GLU A 600 9.15 2.22 17.06
CA GLU A 600 9.97 3.29 17.58
C GLU A 600 11.01 2.77 18.56
N ALA A 601 12.11 3.50 18.68
CA ALA A 601 13.23 3.17 19.51
C ALA A 601 13.92 4.42 20.06
N PHE A 602 14.46 4.31 21.27
CA PHE A 602 15.29 5.30 21.93
C PHE A 602 16.64 4.69 22.30
N ILE A 603 17.72 5.31 21.82
CA ILE A 603 19.11 4.95 22.11
C ILE A 603 19.71 6.06 22.98
N PRO A 604 19.91 5.80 24.30
CA PRO A 604 20.52 6.77 25.21
C PRO A 604 21.91 7.23 24.75
N SER A 605 22.26 8.48 25.04
CA SER A 605 23.58 9.05 24.75
C SER A 605 24.72 8.20 25.31
N GLU A 606 24.54 7.61 26.50
CA GLU A 606 25.57 6.78 27.14
C GLU A 606 25.83 5.51 26.33
N LEU A 607 24.80 4.94 25.70
CA LEU A 607 24.99 3.80 24.80
C LEU A 607 25.71 4.22 23.51
N LEU A 608 25.59 5.49 23.08
CA LEU A 608 26.38 6.07 21.99
C LEU A 608 27.83 6.39 22.40
N GLY A 609 28.17 6.30 23.69
CA GLY A 609 29.51 6.55 24.21
C GLY A 609 29.79 8.00 24.61
N VAL A 610 28.75 8.83 24.72
CA VAL A 610 28.88 10.24 25.12
C VAL A 610 27.93 10.57 26.27
N PRO A 611 28.25 11.53 27.15
CA PRO A 611 27.35 11.88 28.25
C PRO A 611 26.04 12.51 27.76
N GLU A 612 26.10 13.31 26.69
CA GLU A 612 24.92 13.94 26.10
C GLU A 612 25.18 14.27 24.62
N LEU A 613 24.09 14.33 23.84
CA LEU A 613 24.10 14.86 22.49
C LEU A 613 23.96 16.38 22.50
N ARG A 614 24.60 17.06 21.54
CA ARG A 614 24.62 18.54 21.46
C ARG A 614 24.42 19.02 20.03
N GLU A 615 23.81 20.20 19.90
CA GLU A 615 23.68 20.88 18.62
C GLU A 615 25.06 21.08 17.98
N GLY A 616 25.17 20.83 16.68
CA GLY A 616 26.42 20.89 15.93
C GLY A 616 27.33 19.68 16.07
N MET A 617 26.98 18.69 16.90
CA MET A 617 27.73 17.43 16.95
C MET A 617 27.62 16.70 15.62
N GLU A 618 28.77 16.25 15.11
CA GLU A 618 28.86 15.43 13.90
C GLU A 618 28.94 13.95 14.25
N LEU A 619 28.18 13.13 13.51
CA LEU A 619 28.16 11.68 13.62
C LEU A 619 28.30 11.07 12.22
N ASP A 620 28.91 9.89 12.13
CA ASP A 620 28.76 9.06 10.92
C ASP A 620 27.70 7.99 11.20
N MET A 621 26.64 7.95 10.40
CA MET A 621 25.49 7.08 10.65
C MET A 621 25.09 6.27 9.42
N ASN A 622 24.52 5.09 9.64
CA ASN A 622 23.78 4.35 8.62
C ASN A 622 22.60 3.64 9.27
N VAL A 623 21.49 3.55 8.54
CA VAL A 623 20.31 2.77 8.91
C VAL A 623 20.04 1.76 7.81
N THR A 624 19.90 0.48 8.16
CA THR A 624 19.55 -0.59 7.23
C THR A 624 18.33 -1.33 7.75
N LEU A 625 17.35 -1.56 6.87
CA LEU A 625 16.17 -2.36 7.15
C LEU A 625 16.21 -3.63 6.31
N VAL A 626 15.90 -4.75 6.93
CA VAL A 626 15.74 -6.07 6.30
C VAL A 626 14.37 -6.59 6.67
N SER A 627 13.53 -6.94 5.69
CA SER A 627 12.22 -7.52 5.94
C SER A 627 12.34 -9.01 6.33
N TYR A 628 11.21 -9.62 6.73
CA TYR A 628 11.18 -11.04 7.04
C TYR A 628 11.71 -11.90 5.88
N TYR A 629 12.35 -13.01 6.23
CA TYR A 629 12.99 -13.95 5.30
C TYR A 629 14.10 -13.34 4.41
N ARG A 630 14.60 -12.15 4.76
CA ARG A 630 15.52 -11.34 3.93
C ARG A 630 14.94 -11.06 2.54
N GLU A 631 13.62 -10.91 2.47
CA GLU A 631 12.90 -10.73 1.22
C GLU A 631 13.22 -9.39 0.56
N PHE A 632 13.22 -8.32 1.34
CA PHE A 632 13.57 -6.97 0.92
C PHE A 632 14.62 -6.38 1.85
N VAL A 633 15.49 -5.57 1.27
CA VAL A 633 16.53 -4.84 2.00
C VAL A 633 16.57 -3.40 1.50
N MET A 634 16.65 -2.45 2.42
CA MET A 634 16.95 -1.06 2.11
C MET A 634 18.00 -0.50 3.05
N THR A 635 18.88 0.36 2.54
CA THR A 635 19.94 0.99 3.34
C THR A 635 20.05 2.46 3.04
N TRP A 636 20.40 3.25 4.05
CA TRP A 636 20.55 4.69 3.93
C TRP A 636 21.87 5.09 3.25
N ALA A 637 22.94 4.35 3.51
CA ALA A 637 24.28 4.57 2.97
C ALA A 637 24.88 3.29 2.38
N GLY A 638 25.65 3.44 1.29
CA GLY A 638 26.16 2.32 0.50
C GLY A 638 25.15 1.79 -0.52
N LYS A 639 25.53 0.71 -1.22
CA LYS A 639 24.69 0.03 -2.21
C LYS A 639 24.46 -1.43 -1.80
N PRO A 640 23.20 -1.86 -1.60
CA PRO A 640 22.92 -3.26 -1.38
C PRO A 640 23.17 -4.03 -2.69
N ASP A 641 23.72 -5.25 -2.60
CA ASP A 641 23.92 -6.10 -3.76
C ASP A 641 22.59 -6.75 -4.22
N ALA A 642 22.63 -7.50 -5.33
CA ALA A 642 21.45 -8.18 -5.86
C ALA A 642 20.90 -9.28 -4.91
N GLU A 643 21.72 -9.75 -3.98
CA GLU A 643 21.34 -10.70 -2.94
C GLU A 643 20.76 -10.01 -1.70
N GLY A 644 20.71 -8.67 -1.70
CA GLY A 644 20.25 -7.88 -0.56
C GLY A 644 21.29 -7.79 0.56
N THR A 645 22.53 -8.21 0.32
CA THR A 645 23.61 -8.00 1.28
C THR A 645 24.02 -6.54 1.26
N VAL A 646 24.12 -5.92 2.44
CA VAL A 646 24.56 -4.52 2.58
C VAL A 646 26.02 -4.50 2.98
N SER A 647 26.82 -3.71 2.26
CA SER A 647 28.20 -3.45 2.68
C SER A 647 28.22 -2.75 4.05
N PRO A 648 28.89 -3.32 5.07
CA PRO A 648 28.86 -2.79 6.44
C PRO A 648 29.59 -1.46 6.62
N GLU A 649 30.27 -0.96 5.59
CA GLU A 649 31.14 0.20 5.67
C GLU A 649 30.45 1.52 5.34
N GLY A 650 29.38 1.49 4.53
CA GLY A 650 28.65 2.69 4.11
C GLY A 650 28.14 3.49 5.31
N VAL A 651 28.47 4.78 5.35
CA VAL A 651 28.00 5.75 6.35
C VAL A 651 27.72 7.09 5.68
N ARG A 652 26.81 7.87 6.26
CA ARG A 652 26.55 9.27 5.94
C ARG A 652 27.01 10.14 7.08
N LYS A 653 27.59 11.29 6.75
CA LYS A 653 27.81 12.36 7.71
C LYS A 653 26.47 12.93 8.15
N VAL A 654 26.32 13.10 9.45
CA VAL A 654 25.15 13.67 10.11
C VAL A 654 25.57 14.82 11.00
N VAL A 655 24.75 15.87 11.05
CA VAL A 655 24.90 16.96 12.02
C VAL A 655 23.63 17.07 12.87
N LEU A 656 23.79 17.17 14.18
CA LEU A 656 22.66 17.40 15.09
C LEU A 656 22.19 18.85 14.99
N ALA A 657 21.01 19.06 14.43
CA ALA A 657 20.43 20.36 14.14
C ALA A 657 19.32 20.72 15.13
N ARG A 658 19.00 22.02 15.23
CA ARG A 658 18.00 22.55 16.16
C ARG A 658 16.56 22.37 15.72
#